data_AF-A0A348P0V1-F1
#
_entry.id   AF-A0A348P0V1-F1
#
_cell.length_a   1.000
_cell.length_b   1.000
_cell.length_c   1.000
_cell.angle_alpha   90.00
_cell.angle_beta   90.00
_cell.angle_gamma   90.00
#
_symmetry.space_group_name_H-M   'P 1'
#
loop_
_entity.id
_entity.type
_entity.pdbx_description
1 polymer ?
#
loop_
_entity_poly.entity_id
_entity_poly.type
_entity_poly.pdbx_seq_one_letter_code
_entity_poly.pdbx_strand_id
1 'polypeptide(L)'
;MLYQARLRTRYSPVKNHTVHIRISAGKEFSSEQAGATTILVQGSFIMWLLYLRSKKRRRQNSMRFSFIILVSIIGIVHSAAYYMSENDIGHGKYDIRPNEINDLIASRLVSGDSILFRRGERFFTHINYFKSGLNHITFTSFGDPLQPKPIIDGSIYHFEFDKSSWKDFEVIKGVKFYKKFIKDLECVENVYADDFMLTLSIEPDADETVITGMKNSYAGYFKIDSVDVKDPRKIFYDYSNNYNWGNAEIITRTQQWRYEVLKFSNTGGQFIFEEKPQNPFRKNNGYFVQRSMKALDHSNEWYYDETNGVLYFNTDKNKCTIYVSSNREDDNAGIDIKRRKGVVVKGLEFRNAKYGIKLENSFELEISNCTFRNSVYGIINKKTFVNDCLIKNNHIDNMRSFGIRMTGDRISVEDNIIDSIGMTLGCESKEFNNLNGIEIIGNNSLITNNSVRNTGYCGIRIFNGSGSKVVDNSIENAMQALSDGGGIYSYHNFDGNKLIKGNKIKNVYGNASGTEGQNYGSNGIYLDEFSFHFKVDSNIVENSGGGIYLQNSRMDTITNNILRNNNTSEFHINHAGRILNGGELNPSNDPGFYPDSIRSLPKDYFWDNNEGILYYKNKYSGILYIKPGDNIVTNNVIQPDKNKYSIDFRTWQKIDDRLIENLTGFDNFFSRNIPENCIQNTGVYILGMNIQGSEIYKLKNEISKNMYKHLREVKVYIWHNKNVIINQKVRQ
;
A
#
# COMPACT_ATOMS: atom_id res chain seq x y z
N MET A 1 0.05 -48.09 -21.23
CA MET A 1 0.17 -49.29 -22.09
C MET A 1 1.54 -49.26 -22.74
N LEU A 2 2.14 -50.45 -22.92
CA LEU A 2 3.47 -50.81 -23.46
C LEU A 2 4.69 -50.56 -22.56
N TYR A 3 5.75 -51.37 -22.63
CA TYR A 3 5.92 -52.78 -22.29
C TYR A 3 7.40 -52.94 -21.90
N GLN A 4 7.73 -54.00 -21.16
CA GLN A 4 9.04 -54.31 -20.58
C GLN A 4 10.15 -54.61 -21.61
N ALA A 5 11.41 -54.44 -21.18
CA ALA A 5 12.45 -55.43 -21.44
C ALA A 5 13.36 -55.62 -20.19
N ARG A 6 13.53 -56.89 -19.80
CA ARG A 6 14.32 -57.40 -18.68
C ARG A 6 15.74 -57.74 -19.14
N LEU A 7 16.73 -57.62 -18.26
CA LEU A 7 17.92 -58.47 -18.28
C LEU A 7 18.17 -59.09 -16.89
N ARG A 8 18.52 -60.39 -16.93
CA ARG A 8 18.58 -61.35 -15.81
C ARG A 8 19.95 -61.30 -15.13
N THR A 9 19.98 -61.49 -13.81
CA THR A 9 21.18 -61.94 -13.07
C THR A 9 20.87 -63.18 -12.23
N ARG A 10 21.77 -64.17 -12.31
CA ARG A 10 21.73 -65.46 -11.58
C ARG A 10 22.31 -65.28 -10.16
N TYR A 11 21.76 -66.02 -9.21
CA TYR A 11 22.18 -66.13 -7.81
C TYR A 11 23.21 -67.26 -7.59
N SER A 12 24.17 -67.06 -6.66
CA SER A 12 24.70 -68.05 -5.69
C SER A 12 25.67 -67.37 -4.68
N PRO A 13 26.05 -67.97 -3.51
CA PRO A 13 25.77 -67.35 -2.20
C PRO A 13 27.01 -67.07 -1.30
N VAL A 14 26.78 -66.16 -0.34
CA VAL A 14 27.27 -66.09 1.07
C VAL A 14 28.73 -66.46 1.40
N LYS A 15 29.48 -65.48 1.94
CA LYS A 15 30.43 -65.67 3.06
C LYS A 15 30.34 -64.49 4.04
N ASN A 16 30.10 -64.81 5.31
CA ASN A 16 30.17 -63.92 6.48
C ASN A 16 31.58 -63.37 6.67
N HIS A 17 31.75 -62.08 6.96
CA HIS A 17 32.88 -61.58 7.78
C HIS A 17 32.37 -60.53 8.77
N THR A 18 32.67 -60.79 10.04
CA THR A 18 32.43 -59.94 11.22
C THR A 18 33.40 -58.76 11.22
N VAL A 19 32.91 -57.53 11.45
CA VAL A 19 33.77 -56.36 11.71
C VAL A 19 33.68 -56.00 13.19
N HIS A 20 34.83 -56.07 13.88
CA HIS A 20 35.00 -55.59 15.25
C HIS A 20 35.23 -54.07 15.24
N ILE A 21 34.45 -53.32 16.02
CA ILE A 21 34.72 -51.91 16.32
C ILE A 21 35.39 -51.84 17.69
N ARG A 22 36.62 -51.34 17.72
CA ARG A 22 37.40 -51.03 18.91
C ARG A 22 37.34 -49.52 19.11
N ILE A 23 36.83 -49.05 20.25
CA ILE A 23 36.88 -47.63 20.62
C ILE A 23 38.11 -47.46 21.52
N SER A 24 39.06 -46.63 21.11
CA SER A 24 40.18 -46.19 21.94
C SER A 24 40.06 -44.70 22.23
N ALA A 25 40.08 -44.34 23.51
CA ALA A 25 40.21 -42.97 23.99
C ALA A 25 41.70 -42.61 24.21
N GLY A 26 42.06 -41.36 23.92
CA GLY A 26 43.22 -40.68 24.51
C GLY A 26 44.16 -39.97 23.53
N LYS A 27 44.14 -38.62 23.50
CA LYS A 27 45.18 -37.72 24.06
C LYS A 27 44.97 -36.26 23.60
N GLU A 28 45.28 -35.35 24.52
CA GLU A 28 45.28 -33.88 24.42
C GLU A 28 46.33 -33.32 23.44
N PHE A 29 46.05 -32.17 22.82
CA PHE A 29 47.03 -31.08 22.60
C PHE A 29 46.34 -29.71 22.38
N SER A 30 46.85 -28.74 23.16
CA SER A 30 47.02 -27.27 23.02
C SER A 30 46.05 -26.37 22.22
N SER A 31 45.74 -25.25 22.87
CA SER A 31 45.19 -24.00 22.36
C SER A 31 46.00 -23.36 21.21
N GLU A 32 45.32 -23.02 20.12
CA GLU A 32 45.22 -21.67 19.52
C GLU A 32 44.45 -21.77 18.18
N GLN A 33 43.54 -20.82 17.94
CA GLN A 33 42.79 -20.62 16.69
C GLN A 33 41.86 -21.76 16.21
N ALA A 34 40.59 -21.73 16.64
CA ALA A 34 39.48 -22.27 15.83
C ALA A 34 38.15 -21.63 16.25
N GLY A 35 37.39 -21.15 15.26
CA GLY A 35 36.13 -20.43 15.43
C GLY A 35 35.05 -21.21 16.16
N ALA A 36 34.26 -20.47 16.95
CA ALA A 36 33.13 -20.99 17.70
C ALA A 36 32.06 -21.57 16.75
N THR A 37 31.95 -22.90 16.74
CA THR A 37 30.86 -23.62 16.08
C THR A 37 29.73 -23.76 17.10
N THR A 38 28.62 -23.04 16.91
CA THR A 38 27.40 -23.23 17.72
C THR A 38 26.56 -24.32 17.07
N ILE A 39 26.49 -25.49 17.68
CA ILE A 39 25.64 -26.61 17.23
C ILE A 39 24.26 -26.48 17.90
N LEU A 40 23.25 -26.08 17.14
CA LEU A 40 21.84 -26.13 17.55
C LEU A 40 21.22 -27.43 16.99
N VAL A 41 20.95 -28.39 17.87
CA VAL A 41 20.20 -29.62 17.53
C VAL A 41 18.72 -29.36 17.78
N GLN A 42 17.95 -29.14 16.71
CA GLN A 42 16.48 -29.25 16.77
C GLN A 42 16.06 -30.64 16.31
N GLY A 43 15.55 -31.45 17.25
CA GLY A 43 14.95 -32.75 16.96
C GLY A 43 13.44 -32.61 16.74
N SER A 44 12.98 -32.93 15.53
CA SER A 44 11.56 -33.08 15.22
C SER A 44 11.21 -34.56 15.14
N PHE A 45 10.50 -35.09 16.13
CA PHE A 45 9.90 -36.43 16.10
C PHE A 45 8.51 -36.33 15.46
N ILE A 46 8.32 -36.93 14.28
CA ILE A 46 6.99 -37.22 13.72
C ILE A 46 6.67 -38.68 14.02
N MET A 47 5.69 -38.92 14.89
CA MET A 47 5.07 -40.23 15.11
C MET A 47 3.66 -40.20 14.53
N TRP A 48 3.41 -41.07 13.54
CA TRP A 48 2.07 -41.39 13.05
C TRP A 48 1.71 -42.80 13.55
N LEU A 49 0.71 -42.91 14.43
CA LEU A 49 0.16 -44.17 14.93
C LEU A 49 -1.26 -44.33 14.36
N LEU A 50 -1.40 -45.17 13.33
CA LEU A 50 -2.69 -45.75 12.96
C LEU A 50 -2.90 -47.05 13.74
N TYR A 51 -3.90 -47.04 14.61
CA TYR A 51 -4.35 -48.19 15.39
C TYR A 51 -5.51 -48.89 14.65
N LEU A 52 -5.28 -50.10 14.12
CA LEU A 52 -6.35 -51.03 13.73
C LEU A 52 -6.05 -52.45 14.27
N ARG A 53 -6.84 -52.87 15.26
CA ARG A 53 -7.11 -54.27 15.64
C ARG A 53 -8.64 -54.42 15.65
N SER A 54 -9.29 -55.55 15.36
CA SER A 54 -9.04 -56.78 14.58
C SER A 54 -10.30 -57.64 14.75
N LYS A 55 -10.73 -58.35 13.70
CA LYS A 55 -11.46 -59.65 13.66
C LYS A 55 -12.04 -59.77 12.23
N LYS A 56 -11.91 -60.81 11.42
CA LYS A 56 -11.68 -62.25 11.63
C LYS A 56 -11.38 -62.87 10.23
N ARG A 57 -10.60 -63.97 10.21
CA ARG A 57 -10.53 -65.07 9.21
C ARG A 57 -9.70 -64.97 7.91
N ARG A 58 -8.66 -65.83 7.86
CA ARG A 58 -8.25 -66.79 6.80
C ARG A 58 -8.13 -66.29 5.36
N ARG A 59 -6.90 -66.24 4.81
CA ARG A 59 -6.22 -67.33 4.06
C ARG A 59 -4.83 -66.86 3.62
N GLN A 60 -3.91 -67.80 3.53
CA GLN A 60 -2.52 -67.66 3.08
C GLN A 60 -2.45 -67.01 1.69
N ASN A 61 -1.57 -66.02 1.54
CA ASN A 61 -0.74 -65.84 0.35
C ASN A 61 0.52 -65.07 0.74
N SER A 62 1.67 -65.67 0.42
CA SER A 62 3.01 -65.14 0.69
C SER A 62 3.26 -63.85 -0.08
N MET A 63 3.32 -62.72 0.62
CA MET A 63 3.77 -61.44 0.06
C MET A 63 5.19 -61.17 0.59
N ARG A 64 6.19 -61.29 -0.29
CA ARG A 64 7.57 -60.89 0.01
C ARG A 64 7.64 -59.37 0.13
N PHE A 65 7.88 -58.85 1.33
CA PHE A 65 8.22 -57.45 1.55
C PHE A 65 9.73 -57.27 1.34
N SER A 66 10.11 -56.58 0.25
CA SER A 66 11.46 -56.04 0.11
C SER A 66 11.57 -54.79 0.97
N PHE A 67 12.36 -54.86 2.04
CA PHE A 67 12.77 -53.68 2.81
C PHE A 67 13.79 -52.88 1.98
N ILE A 68 13.38 -51.73 1.47
CA ILE A 68 14.31 -50.70 1.02
C ILE A 68 14.65 -49.87 2.27
N ILE A 69 15.85 -50.08 2.81
CA ILE A 69 16.41 -49.20 3.84
C ILE A 69 16.81 -47.92 3.10
N LEU A 70 15.98 -46.88 3.21
CA LEU A 70 16.34 -45.53 2.81
C LEU A 70 17.33 -45.03 3.87
N VAL A 71 18.62 -45.13 3.60
CA VAL A 71 19.65 -44.48 4.42
C VAL A 71 19.49 -42.99 4.20
N SER A 72 18.84 -42.32 5.14
CA SER A 72 18.85 -40.86 5.25
C SER A 72 20.29 -40.47 5.56
N ILE A 73 21.05 -40.08 4.52
CA ILE A 73 22.30 -39.38 4.72
C ILE A 73 21.91 -38.04 5.34
N ILE A 74 22.09 -37.93 6.67
CA ILE A 74 22.07 -36.65 7.35
C ILE A 74 23.35 -35.94 6.87
N GLY A 75 23.21 -35.22 5.75
CA GLY A 75 24.22 -34.26 5.33
C GLY A 75 24.29 -33.21 6.42
N ILE A 76 25.42 -33.13 7.12
CA ILE A 76 25.75 -31.97 7.92
C ILE A 76 25.85 -30.81 6.93
N VAL A 77 24.79 -30.01 6.81
CA VAL A 77 24.84 -28.77 6.03
C VAL A 77 25.71 -27.80 6.83
N HIS A 78 26.99 -27.70 6.47
CA HIS A 78 27.84 -26.62 6.95
C HIS A 78 27.36 -25.33 6.29
N SER A 79 26.81 -24.41 7.08
CA SER A 79 26.52 -23.03 6.66
C SER A 79 27.77 -22.20 6.91
N ALA A 80 28.31 -21.56 5.86
CA ALA A 80 29.37 -20.58 6.01
C ALA A 80 28.80 -19.20 6.37
N ALA A 81 29.55 -18.46 7.18
CA ALA A 81 29.29 -17.06 7.48
C ALA A 81 30.34 -16.20 6.77
N TYR A 82 29.90 -15.30 5.91
CA TYR A 82 30.75 -14.31 5.25
C TYR A 82 30.58 -12.95 5.93
N TYR A 83 31.69 -12.26 6.19
CA TYR A 83 31.71 -11.03 6.98
C TYR A 83 32.06 -9.84 6.09
N MET A 84 31.14 -8.90 6.00
CA MET A 84 31.27 -7.72 5.15
C MET A 84 31.69 -6.51 5.97
N SER A 85 32.83 -5.92 5.60
CA SER A 85 33.38 -4.71 6.23
C SER A 85 34.23 -3.89 5.28
N GLU A 86 34.27 -2.57 5.49
CA GLU A 86 35.19 -1.64 4.82
C GLU A 86 36.65 -1.88 5.22
N ASN A 87 36.91 -2.57 6.33
CA ASN A 87 38.25 -2.97 6.78
C ASN A 87 38.43 -4.49 6.81
N ASP A 88 39.69 -4.95 6.71
CA ASP A 88 40.00 -6.37 6.92
C ASP A 88 39.81 -6.68 8.40
N ILE A 89 39.14 -7.79 8.68
CA ILE A 89 38.72 -8.18 10.03
C ILE A 89 39.28 -9.56 10.42
N GLY A 90 40.07 -10.21 9.55
CA GLY A 90 40.87 -11.37 9.89
C GLY A 90 40.16 -12.73 9.79
N HIS A 91 39.07 -12.86 9.02
CA HIS A 91 38.46 -14.16 8.68
C HIS A 91 38.91 -14.71 7.31
N GLY A 92 39.90 -14.07 6.68
CA GLY A 92 40.56 -14.57 5.47
C GLY A 92 39.60 -14.62 4.30
N LYS A 93 39.41 -15.80 3.69
CA LYS A 93 38.50 -15.93 2.53
C LYS A 93 37.03 -15.59 2.82
N TYR A 94 36.64 -15.54 4.11
CA TYR A 94 35.27 -15.23 4.51
C TYR A 94 35.03 -13.72 4.70
N ASP A 95 36.09 -12.91 4.67
CA ASP A 95 35.96 -11.46 4.61
C ASP A 95 35.62 -11.03 3.19
N ILE A 96 34.71 -10.06 3.08
CA ILE A 96 34.18 -9.59 1.80
C ILE A 96 34.15 -8.08 1.81
N ARG A 97 34.62 -7.50 0.71
CA ARG A 97 34.51 -6.06 0.44
C ARG A 97 33.18 -5.71 -0.23
N PRO A 98 32.68 -4.48 -0.08
CA PRO A 98 31.38 -4.12 -0.65
C PRO A 98 31.25 -4.28 -2.17
N ASN A 99 32.36 -4.12 -2.89
CA ASN A 99 32.43 -4.33 -4.33
C ASN A 99 32.49 -5.82 -4.74
N GLU A 100 32.71 -6.75 -3.82
CA GLU A 100 32.83 -8.20 -4.08
C GLU A 100 31.53 -8.97 -3.83
N ILE A 101 30.50 -8.36 -3.24
CA ILE A 101 29.28 -9.07 -2.79
C ILE A 101 28.54 -9.76 -3.94
N ASN A 102 28.45 -9.12 -5.10
CA ASN A 102 27.76 -9.70 -6.25
C ASN A 102 28.59 -10.85 -6.87
N ASP A 103 29.92 -10.75 -6.85
CA ASP A 103 30.82 -11.83 -7.28
C ASP A 103 30.78 -13.03 -6.33
N LEU A 104 30.70 -12.78 -5.02
CA LEU A 104 30.44 -13.82 -4.01
C LEU A 104 29.16 -14.57 -4.35
N ILE A 105 28.05 -13.84 -4.53
CA ILE A 105 26.74 -14.42 -4.82
C ILE A 105 26.82 -15.25 -6.10
N ALA A 106 27.47 -14.75 -7.14
CA ALA A 106 27.61 -15.44 -8.42
C ALA A 106 28.46 -16.73 -8.33
N SER A 107 29.58 -16.70 -7.62
CA SER A 107 30.62 -17.74 -7.75
C SER A 107 30.78 -18.66 -6.55
N ARG A 108 30.60 -18.15 -5.32
CA ARG A 108 31.09 -18.80 -4.09
C ARG A 108 29.99 -19.13 -3.09
N LEU A 109 28.92 -18.34 -3.03
CA LEU A 109 27.84 -18.55 -2.07
C LEU A 109 27.08 -19.85 -2.37
N VAL A 110 26.79 -20.64 -1.33
CA VAL A 110 25.98 -21.87 -1.41
C VAL A 110 24.77 -21.81 -0.47
N SER A 111 23.75 -22.62 -0.75
CA SER A 111 22.48 -22.59 0.01
C SER A 111 22.70 -22.91 1.48
N GLY A 112 22.07 -22.14 2.36
CA GLY A 112 22.26 -22.21 3.82
C GLY A 112 23.28 -21.20 4.37
N ASP A 113 24.14 -20.61 3.54
CA ASP A 113 25.14 -19.62 3.97
C ASP A 113 24.50 -18.31 4.49
N SER A 114 25.31 -17.53 5.22
CA SER A 114 24.94 -16.21 5.72
C SER A 114 25.94 -15.14 5.27
N ILE A 115 25.44 -13.92 5.03
CA ILE A 115 26.24 -12.71 4.82
C ILE A 115 25.96 -11.75 5.97
N LEU A 116 26.99 -11.39 6.72
CA LEU A 116 26.93 -10.59 7.94
C LEU A 116 27.60 -9.24 7.70
N PHE A 117 26.86 -8.15 7.85
CA PHE A 117 27.33 -6.78 7.68
C PHE A 117 27.77 -6.18 9.02
N ARG A 118 28.93 -5.53 9.07
CA ARG A 118 29.47 -4.99 10.32
C ARG A 118 28.66 -3.80 10.82
N ARG A 119 28.20 -3.86 12.08
CA ARG A 119 27.50 -2.74 12.74
C ARG A 119 28.40 -1.51 12.82
N GLY A 120 27.79 -0.33 12.66
CA GLY A 120 28.47 0.96 12.62
C GLY A 120 29.05 1.36 11.24
N GLU A 121 28.99 0.48 10.24
CA GLU A 121 29.48 0.78 8.88
C GLU A 121 28.33 1.09 7.90
N ARG A 122 28.67 1.83 6.84
CA ARG A 122 27.78 2.22 5.74
C ARG A 122 28.38 1.76 4.42
N PHE A 123 27.61 1.00 3.68
CA PHE A 123 28.02 0.31 2.45
C PHE A 123 27.28 0.90 1.26
N PHE A 124 28.01 1.54 0.35
CA PHE A 124 27.47 2.09 -0.91
C PHE A 124 27.45 0.99 -1.98
N THR A 125 26.44 0.12 -1.92
CA THR A 125 26.37 -1.07 -2.76
C THR A 125 24.93 -1.53 -2.97
N HIS A 126 24.72 -2.30 -4.02
CA HIS A 126 23.45 -2.90 -4.42
C HIS A 126 23.64 -4.42 -4.50
N ILE A 127 22.68 -5.18 -3.97
CA ILE A 127 22.81 -6.63 -3.83
C ILE A 127 21.86 -7.34 -4.80
N ASN A 128 22.42 -7.96 -5.82
CA ASN A 128 21.69 -8.68 -6.87
C ASN A 128 21.64 -10.18 -6.58
N TYR A 129 20.58 -10.63 -5.91
CA TYR A 129 20.45 -12.01 -5.44
C TYR A 129 19.69 -12.91 -6.44
N PHE A 130 20.36 -13.16 -7.59
CA PHE A 130 19.73 -13.78 -8.77
C PHE A 130 20.25 -15.18 -9.14
N LYS A 131 21.23 -15.74 -8.41
CA LYS A 131 21.82 -17.05 -8.76
C LYS A 131 20.86 -18.22 -8.54
N SER A 132 20.54 -18.95 -9.61
CA SER A 132 19.63 -20.11 -9.56
C SER A 132 20.06 -21.17 -8.55
N GLY A 133 19.09 -21.79 -7.86
CA GLY A 133 19.32 -22.86 -6.89
C GLY A 133 19.89 -22.40 -5.54
N LEU A 134 20.29 -21.13 -5.43
CA LEU A 134 20.74 -20.53 -4.18
C LEU A 134 19.52 -20.14 -3.35
N ASN A 135 19.28 -20.85 -2.24
CA ASN A 135 18.12 -20.71 -1.37
C ASN A 135 18.57 -20.76 0.10
N HIS A 136 17.69 -20.40 1.03
CA HIS A 136 17.98 -20.46 2.47
C HIS A 136 19.18 -19.61 2.89
N ILE A 137 19.33 -18.42 2.28
CA ILE A 137 20.39 -17.46 2.62
C ILE A 137 19.90 -16.47 3.66
N THR A 138 20.78 -16.13 4.61
CA THR A 138 20.53 -15.09 5.60
C THR A 138 21.43 -13.87 5.36
N PHE A 139 20.83 -12.69 5.23
CA PHE A 139 21.51 -11.40 5.28
C PHE A 139 21.28 -10.79 6.67
N THR A 140 22.33 -10.58 7.45
CA THR A 140 22.19 -10.04 8.81
C THR A 140 23.40 -9.20 9.27
N SER A 141 23.49 -8.82 10.54
CA SER A 141 24.57 -7.98 11.06
C SER A 141 25.45 -8.69 12.08
N PHE A 142 26.70 -8.26 12.23
CA PHE A 142 27.61 -8.68 13.30
C PHE A 142 28.37 -7.49 13.92
N GLY A 143 29.03 -7.71 15.05
CA GLY A 143 29.78 -6.68 15.78
C GLY A 143 29.03 -6.18 17.02
N ASP A 144 29.51 -5.08 17.61
CA ASP A 144 28.98 -4.53 18.85
C ASP A 144 27.51 -4.10 18.71
N PRO A 145 26.55 -4.67 19.47
CA PRO A 145 25.14 -4.32 19.38
C PRO A 145 24.83 -2.89 19.81
N LEU A 146 25.74 -2.21 20.53
CA LEU A 146 25.63 -0.80 20.86
C LEU A 146 25.86 0.11 19.64
N GLN A 147 26.51 -0.41 18.59
CA GLN A 147 26.67 0.31 17.35
C GLN A 147 25.38 0.30 16.52
N PRO A 148 25.15 1.35 15.70
CA PRO A 148 24.03 1.39 14.76
C PRO A 148 23.99 0.17 13.84
N LYS A 149 22.80 -0.13 13.29
CA LYS A 149 22.66 -1.18 12.27
C LYS A 149 23.57 -0.83 11.08
N PRO A 150 24.16 -1.83 10.39
CA PRO A 150 24.84 -1.59 9.12
C PRO A 150 23.87 -0.97 8.11
N ILE A 151 24.34 0.06 7.40
CA ILE A 151 23.54 0.78 6.41
C ILE A 151 23.93 0.28 5.02
N ILE A 152 22.97 -0.20 4.24
CA ILE A 152 23.08 -0.43 2.81
C ILE A 152 22.49 0.81 2.12
N ASP A 153 23.34 1.54 1.40
CA ASP A 153 23.05 2.86 0.89
C ASP A 153 23.05 2.89 -0.65
N GLY A 154 21.93 3.32 -1.24
CA GLY A 154 21.73 3.44 -2.69
C GLY A 154 22.15 4.78 -3.29
N SER A 155 22.89 5.61 -2.54
CA SER A 155 23.42 6.86 -3.09
C SER A 155 24.47 6.57 -4.16
N ILE A 156 24.28 7.18 -5.33
CA ILE A 156 25.21 7.07 -6.47
C ILE A 156 26.38 8.05 -6.37
N TYR A 157 26.27 9.05 -5.49
CA TYR A 157 27.34 10.01 -5.21
C TYR A 157 27.15 10.61 -3.81
N HIS A 158 28.26 10.96 -3.14
CA HIS A 158 28.22 11.71 -1.90
C HIS A 158 29.47 12.58 -1.70
N PHE A 159 29.36 13.64 -0.89
CA PHE A 159 30.50 14.49 -0.54
C PHE A 159 30.26 15.28 0.76
N GLU A 160 31.33 15.58 1.49
CA GLU A 160 31.28 16.47 2.65
C GLU A 160 31.10 17.92 2.22
N PHE A 161 30.19 18.63 2.87
CA PHE A 161 29.89 20.04 2.67
C PHE A 161 30.19 20.83 3.96
N ASP A 162 30.90 21.95 3.81
CA ASP A 162 31.13 22.92 4.89
C ASP A 162 30.88 24.33 4.36
N LYS A 163 29.80 24.93 4.86
CA LYS A 163 29.28 26.25 4.47
C LYS A 163 30.32 27.37 4.59
N SER A 164 31.26 27.25 5.53
CA SER A 164 32.27 28.29 5.81
C SER A 164 33.41 28.31 4.78
N SER A 165 33.76 27.13 4.27
CA SER A 165 34.87 26.96 3.31
C SER A 165 34.39 26.87 1.87
N TRP A 166 33.13 26.49 1.63
CA TRP A 166 32.59 26.36 0.26
C TRP A 166 32.50 27.71 -0.47
N LYS A 167 33.19 27.81 -1.62
CA LYS A 167 33.28 29.05 -2.42
C LYS A 167 32.40 29.05 -3.66
N ASP A 168 32.09 27.88 -4.21
CA ASP A 168 31.27 27.78 -5.41
C ASP A 168 29.79 27.88 -5.06
N PHE A 169 29.18 29.00 -5.44
CA PHE A 169 27.76 29.24 -5.28
C PHE A 169 27.24 30.20 -6.36
N GLU A 170 25.94 30.33 -6.41
CA GLU A 170 25.21 31.30 -7.22
C GLU A 170 24.06 31.87 -6.40
N VAL A 171 23.73 33.15 -6.60
CA VAL A 171 22.55 33.74 -5.98
C VAL A 171 21.46 33.79 -7.02
N ILE A 172 20.40 33.00 -6.81
CA ILE A 172 19.29 32.84 -7.74
C ILE A 172 18.04 33.34 -7.01
N LYS A 173 17.34 34.32 -7.59
CA LYS A 173 16.14 34.95 -7.01
C LYS A 173 16.30 35.38 -5.52
N GLY A 174 17.54 35.72 -5.11
CA GLY A 174 17.86 36.18 -3.74
C GLY A 174 18.32 35.09 -2.77
N VAL A 175 18.25 33.81 -3.15
CA VAL A 175 18.73 32.68 -2.35
C VAL A 175 20.09 32.20 -2.86
N LYS A 176 20.97 31.87 -1.91
CA LYS A 176 22.32 31.37 -2.20
C LYS A 176 22.28 29.85 -2.41
N PHE A 177 22.53 29.40 -3.64
CA PHE A 177 22.65 27.98 -3.99
C PHE A 177 24.12 27.61 -4.19
N TYR A 178 24.58 26.62 -3.45
CA TYR A 178 25.92 26.04 -3.61
C TYR A 178 25.99 25.17 -4.85
N LYS A 179 27.18 25.12 -5.45
CA LYS A 179 27.41 24.35 -6.68
C LYS A 179 28.40 23.23 -6.45
N LYS A 180 28.13 22.08 -7.06
CA LYS A 180 29.08 20.97 -7.21
C LYS A 180 29.04 20.45 -8.64
N PHE A 181 30.20 20.42 -9.29
CA PHE A 181 30.34 19.80 -10.60
C PHE A 181 30.48 18.29 -10.45
N ILE A 182 29.55 17.55 -11.06
CA ILE A 182 29.47 16.09 -11.05
C ILE A 182 28.97 15.67 -12.43
N LYS A 183 29.83 15.07 -13.24
CA LYS A 183 29.44 14.52 -14.55
C LYS A 183 28.89 13.11 -14.39
N ASP A 184 28.14 12.67 -15.40
CA ASP A 184 27.72 11.28 -15.59
C ASP A 184 26.75 10.72 -14.52
N LEU A 185 26.13 11.58 -13.70
CA LEU A 185 24.94 11.17 -12.94
C LEU A 185 23.74 11.16 -13.87
N GLU A 186 22.98 10.07 -13.85
CA GLU A 186 21.73 9.95 -14.61
C GLU A 186 20.55 9.68 -13.67
N CYS A 187 19.38 10.19 -14.07
CA CYS A 187 18.12 10.00 -13.34
C CYS A 187 18.23 10.40 -11.86
N VAL A 188 18.91 11.52 -11.57
CA VAL A 188 19.04 12.04 -10.20
C VAL A 188 17.64 12.34 -9.66
N GLU A 189 17.30 11.73 -8.53
CA GLU A 189 15.93 11.73 -8.01
C GLU A 189 15.80 12.48 -6.68
N ASN A 190 16.76 12.27 -5.77
CA ASN A 190 16.73 12.91 -4.46
C ASN A 190 18.13 13.30 -4.03
N VAL A 191 18.21 14.43 -3.34
CA VAL A 191 19.41 14.92 -2.66
C VAL A 191 19.11 15.06 -1.17
N TYR A 192 20.02 14.59 -0.34
CA TYR A 192 19.90 14.65 1.12
C TYR A 192 21.09 15.38 1.72
N ALA A 193 20.84 16.19 2.76
CA ALA A 193 21.84 16.76 3.64
C ALA A 193 21.81 15.99 4.98
N ASP A 194 22.77 15.10 5.17
CA ASP A 194 22.73 13.95 6.08
C ASP A 194 21.43 13.14 5.90
N ASP A 195 20.53 13.20 6.88
CA ASP A 195 19.25 12.49 6.89
C ASP A 195 18.10 13.35 6.34
N PHE A 196 18.32 14.64 6.11
CA PHE A 196 17.28 15.59 5.69
C PHE A 196 17.16 15.63 4.16
N MET A 197 15.98 15.34 3.64
CA MET A 197 15.70 15.42 2.20
C MET A 197 15.52 16.87 1.75
N LEU A 198 16.28 17.28 0.74
CA LEU A 198 16.11 18.58 0.10
C LEU A 198 14.94 18.54 -0.89
N THR A 199 14.24 19.66 -1.03
CA THR A 199 13.12 19.81 -1.96
C THR A 199 13.67 19.95 -3.38
N LEU A 200 13.21 19.11 -4.29
CA LEU A 200 13.52 19.29 -5.71
C LEU A 200 12.86 20.59 -6.18
N SER A 201 13.55 21.42 -6.95
CA SER A 201 13.05 22.74 -7.35
C SER A 201 11.63 22.68 -7.89
N ILE A 202 10.71 23.43 -7.26
CA ILE A 202 9.28 23.43 -7.57
C ILE A 202 8.73 24.84 -7.76
N GLU A 203 7.67 24.99 -8.56
CA GLU A 203 6.93 26.25 -8.64
C GLU A 203 5.42 25.97 -8.89
N PRO A 204 4.52 26.57 -8.10
CA PRO A 204 4.81 27.46 -6.98
C PRO A 204 5.17 26.66 -5.72
N ASP A 205 5.88 27.30 -4.80
CA ASP A 205 6.27 26.69 -3.52
C ASP A 205 5.09 26.34 -2.62
N ALA A 206 5.34 25.49 -1.63
CA ALA A 206 4.31 24.97 -0.74
C ALA A 206 3.56 26.06 0.04
N ASP A 207 4.20 27.18 0.35
CA ASP A 207 3.62 28.35 1.00
C ASP A 207 3.03 29.37 0.01
N GLU A 208 3.34 29.25 -1.28
CA GLU A 208 2.83 30.08 -2.36
C GLU A 208 1.49 29.53 -2.88
N THR A 209 0.41 29.87 -2.16
CA THR A 209 -0.93 29.42 -2.54
C THR A 209 -1.54 30.31 -3.64
N VAL A 210 -1.38 29.91 -4.91
CA VAL A 210 -1.96 30.62 -6.08
C VAL A 210 -3.46 30.30 -6.29
N ILE A 211 -3.96 29.17 -5.76
CA ILE A 211 -5.39 28.87 -5.71
C ILE A 211 -5.98 29.16 -4.32
N THR A 212 -6.94 30.07 -4.23
CA THR A 212 -7.54 30.47 -2.96
C THR A 212 -8.32 29.35 -2.26
N GLY A 213 -8.15 29.20 -0.94
CA GLY A 213 -8.92 28.28 -0.09
C GLY A 213 -8.27 26.93 0.22
N MET A 214 -7.05 26.65 -0.29
CA MET A 214 -6.31 25.42 -0.03
C MET A 214 -5.57 25.46 1.31
N LYS A 215 -6.29 25.22 2.41
CA LYS A 215 -5.65 25.00 3.72
C LYS A 215 -5.27 23.52 3.82
N ASN A 216 -3.98 23.22 3.98
CA ASN A 216 -3.35 21.88 4.07
C ASN A 216 -2.76 21.30 2.77
N SER A 217 -2.33 22.13 1.81
CA SER A 217 -1.56 21.63 0.67
C SER A 217 -0.09 21.40 1.05
N TYR A 218 0.49 20.28 0.63
CA TYR A 218 1.93 19.99 0.75
C TYR A 218 2.76 20.55 -0.41
N ALA A 219 2.12 21.29 -1.33
CA ALA A 219 2.70 21.97 -2.48
C ALA A 219 1.84 23.18 -2.88
N GLY A 220 2.42 24.18 -3.52
CA GLY A 220 1.66 25.21 -4.21
C GLY A 220 0.99 24.63 -5.47
N TYR A 221 -0.03 25.31 -5.97
CA TYR A 221 -0.66 24.96 -7.24
C TYR A 221 -0.96 26.20 -8.07
N PHE A 222 -0.42 26.24 -9.30
CA PHE A 222 -1.04 26.97 -10.42
C PHE A 222 -2.40 26.36 -10.77
N LYS A 223 -3.21 27.09 -11.54
CA LYS A 223 -4.57 26.69 -11.90
C LYS A 223 -4.72 26.51 -13.41
N ILE A 224 -5.33 25.40 -13.82
CA ILE A 224 -5.70 25.18 -15.22
C ILE A 224 -6.91 26.06 -15.58
N ASP A 225 -6.77 26.95 -16.56
CA ASP A 225 -7.85 27.85 -17.00
C ASP A 225 -8.82 27.16 -17.96
N SER A 226 -8.30 26.33 -18.87
CA SER A 226 -9.11 25.54 -19.80
C SER A 226 -8.35 24.31 -20.31
N VAL A 227 -9.09 23.40 -20.95
CA VAL A 227 -8.55 22.18 -21.56
C VAL A 227 -8.96 22.11 -23.03
N ASP A 228 -8.13 21.51 -23.87
CA ASP A 228 -8.48 21.36 -25.28
C ASP A 228 -9.68 20.42 -25.46
N VAL A 229 -10.65 20.83 -26.26
CA VAL A 229 -11.92 20.09 -26.44
C VAL A 229 -11.70 18.80 -27.24
N LYS A 230 -10.71 18.77 -28.14
CA LYS A 230 -10.43 17.62 -29.01
C LYS A 230 -9.47 16.63 -28.36
N ASP A 231 -8.51 17.11 -27.57
CA ASP A 231 -7.57 16.26 -26.85
C ASP A 231 -7.34 16.70 -25.38
N PRO A 232 -8.36 16.57 -24.51
CA PRO A 232 -8.30 17.00 -23.11
C PRO A 232 -7.36 16.14 -22.25
N ARG A 233 -6.72 15.12 -22.84
CA ARG A 233 -5.65 14.31 -22.24
C ARG A 233 -4.27 14.68 -22.80
N LYS A 234 -4.16 15.73 -23.60
CA LYS A 234 -2.87 16.12 -24.20
C LYS A 234 -2.57 17.61 -24.05
N ILE A 235 -3.59 18.45 -23.97
CA ILE A 235 -3.39 19.90 -23.97
C ILE A 235 -4.26 20.55 -22.90
N PHE A 236 -3.65 21.41 -22.10
CA PHE A 236 -4.35 22.39 -21.28
C PHE A 236 -3.78 23.79 -21.47
N TYR A 237 -4.51 24.79 -20.99
CA TYR A 237 -4.10 26.20 -21.03
C TYR A 237 -4.10 26.83 -19.64
N ASP A 238 -3.05 27.60 -19.34
CA ASP A 238 -2.98 28.61 -18.27
C ASP A 238 -2.48 29.89 -18.94
N TYR A 239 -3.37 30.87 -19.09
CA TYR A 239 -3.05 32.08 -19.87
C TYR A 239 -2.19 33.08 -19.08
N SER A 240 -2.12 32.92 -17.76
CA SER A 240 -1.30 33.75 -16.88
C SER A 240 0.15 33.25 -16.81
N ASN A 241 0.36 31.94 -16.93
CA ASN A 241 1.68 31.32 -16.94
C ASN A 241 2.26 31.22 -18.36
N ASN A 242 2.89 32.31 -18.80
CA ASN A 242 3.52 32.40 -20.13
C ASN A 242 5.02 32.05 -20.15
N TYR A 243 5.59 31.61 -19.02
CA TYR A 243 6.99 31.22 -18.91
C TYR A 243 7.28 29.98 -19.73
N ASN A 244 8.34 29.95 -20.53
CA ASN A 244 8.83 28.70 -21.13
C ASN A 244 9.59 27.89 -20.06
N TRP A 245 9.08 26.72 -19.69
CA TRP A 245 9.64 25.90 -18.61
C TRP A 245 10.74 24.93 -19.06
N GLY A 246 11.03 24.84 -20.37
CA GLY A 246 12.10 23.99 -20.89
C GLY A 246 11.84 22.49 -20.65
N ASN A 247 12.83 21.77 -20.09
CA ASN A 247 12.79 20.32 -19.84
C ASN A 247 12.18 19.94 -18.48
N ALA A 248 11.34 20.81 -17.92
CA ALA A 248 10.71 20.58 -16.62
C ALA A 248 9.66 19.45 -16.66
N GLU A 249 9.17 19.09 -15.48
CA GLU A 249 8.03 18.18 -15.31
C GLU A 249 6.84 18.94 -14.71
N ILE A 250 5.63 18.51 -15.05
CA ILE A 250 4.40 18.98 -14.40
C ILE A 250 3.85 17.88 -13.51
N ILE A 251 3.44 18.30 -12.32
CA ILE A 251 2.65 17.49 -11.40
C ILE A 251 1.25 18.04 -11.41
N THR A 252 0.27 17.20 -11.69
CA THR A 252 -1.14 17.61 -11.64
C THR A 252 -2.02 16.47 -11.15
N ARG A 253 -3.13 16.83 -10.51
CA ARG A 253 -4.15 15.87 -10.07
C ARG A 253 -5.26 15.83 -11.10
N THR A 254 -5.35 14.74 -11.85
CA THR A 254 -6.44 14.52 -12.80
C THR A 254 -7.69 13.93 -12.12
N GLN A 255 -7.54 13.39 -10.90
CA GLN A 255 -8.61 12.90 -10.03
C GLN A 255 -8.26 13.15 -8.55
N GLN A 256 -9.22 13.01 -7.64
CA GLN A 256 -8.98 13.17 -6.20
C GLN A 256 -8.07 12.08 -5.61
N TRP A 257 -8.09 10.87 -6.16
CA TRP A 257 -7.28 9.73 -5.70
C TRP A 257 -5.98 9.53 -6.50
N ARG A 258 -5.54 10.53 -7.29
CA ARG A 258 -4.40 10.39 -8.21
C ARG A 258 -3.70 11.70 -8.51
N TYR A 259 -2.39 11.61 -8.73
CA TYR A 259 -1.60 12.62 -9.41
C TYR A 259 -0.81 12.01 -10.59
N GLU A 260 -0.37 12.86 -11.49
CA GLU A 260 0.36 12.53 -12.71
C GLU A 260 1.67 13.33 -12.71
N VAL A 261 2.79 12.67 -13.02
CA VAL A 261 4.08 13.32 -13.33
C VAL A 261 4.29 13.23 -14.84
N LEU A 262 4.31 14.36 -15.52
CA LEU A 262 4.29 14.42 -16.99
C LEU A 262 5.35 15.37 -17.53
N LYS A 263 6.04 14.92 -18.58
CA LYS A 263 6.84 15.79 -19.44
C LYS A 263 5.95 16.57 -20.39
N PHE A 264 6.35 17.80 -20.68
CA PHE A 264 5.57 18.72 -21.49
C PHE A 264 6.47 19.67 -22.26
N SER A 265 5.88 20.29 -23.27
CA SER A 265 6.39 21.51 -23.88
C SER A 265 5.34 22.60 -23.72
N ASN A 266 5.75 23.86 -23.60
CA ASN A 266 4.79 24.95 -23.51
C ASN A 266 5.20 26.19 -24.31
N THR A 267 4.19 26.85 -24.89
CA THR A 267 4.36 28.10 -25.64
C THR A 267 3.16 29.00 -25.36
N GLY A 268 3.38 30.22 -24.89
CA GLY A 268 2.33 31.24 -24.75
C GLY A 268 1.11 30.80 -23.91
N GLY A 269 1.35 30.10 -22.79
CA GLY A 269 0.29 29.61 -21.90
C GLY A 269 -0.39 28.30 -22.33
N GLN A 270 -0.03 27.73 -23.49
CA GLN A 270 -0.45 26.40 -23.91
C GLN A 270 0.56 25.36 -23.44
N PHE A 271 0.08 24.31 -22.76
CA PHE A 271 0.88 23.18 -22.29
C PHE A 271 0.51 21.93 -23.08
N ILE A 272 1.50 21.31 -23.72
CA ILE A 272 1.32 20.12 -24.58
C ILE A 272 2.14 18.98 -24.01
N PHE A 273 1.46 17.91 -23.62
CA PHE A 273 2.05 16.75 -22.95
C PHE A 273 2.54 15.70 -23.95
N GLU A 274 3.73 15.16 -23.70
CA GLU A 274 4.32 14.07 -24.50
C GLU A 274 3.49 12.79 -24.36
N GLU A 275 3.00 12.53 -23.15
CA GLU A 275 2.21 11.36 -22.80
C GLU A 275 0.83 11.76 -22.26
N LYS A 276 -0.16 10.90 -22.51
CA LYS A 276 -1.52 11.11 -22.01
C LYS A 276 -1.64 10.63 -20.57
N PRO A 277 -2.10 11.47 -19.62
CA PRO A 277 -2.46 11.01 -18.28
C PRO A 277 -3.63 10.04 -18.35
N GLN A 278 -3.89 9.32 -17.27
CA GLN A 278 -4.90 8.25 -17.25
C GLN A 278 -6.32 8.81 -17.32
N ASN A 279 -6.55 9.96 -16.67
CA ASN A 279 -7.80 10.72 -16.77
C ASN A 279 -7.54 12.07 -17.49
N PRO A 280 -8.55 12.65 -18.17
CA PRO A 280 -8.45 13.98 -18.74
C PRO A 280 -8.04 15.04 -17.71
N PHE A 281 -7.33 16.06 -18.18
CA PHE A 281 -7.18 17.31 -17.43
C PHE A 281 -8.57 17.94 -17.22
N ARG A 282 -8.69 18.76 -16.17
CA ARG A 282 -9.92 19.47 -15.87
C ARG A 282 -9.61 20.93 -15.62
N LYS A 283 -10.50 21.80 -16.08
CA LYS A 283 -10.50 23.21 -15.69
C LYS A 283 -10.53 23.31 -14.16
N ASN A 284 -9.86 24.33 -13.62
CA ASN A 284 -9.69 24.62 -12.19
C ASN A 284 -8.90 23.59 -11.38
N ASN A 285 -8.52 22.44 -11.93
CA ASN A 285 -7.54 21.58 -11.25
C ASN A 285 -6.18 22.28 -11.19
N GLY A 286 -5.43 21.92 -10.16
CA GLY A 286 -4.13 22.48 -9.87
C GLY A 286 -2.99 21.73 -10.54
N TYR A 287 -1.89 22.43 -10.76
CA TYR A 287 -0.61 21.84 -11.14
C TYR A 287 0.57 22.63 -10.55
N PHE A 288 1.73 22.00 -10.44
CA PHE A 288 3.00 22.69 -10.20
C PHE A 288 4.07 22.15 -11.15
N VAL A 289 5.09 22.96 -11.40
CA VAL A 289 6.25 22.62 -12.20
C VAL A 289 7.35 22.13 -11.25
N GLN A 290 8.13 21.12 -11.65
CA GLN A 290 9.34 20.73 -10.94
C GLN A 290 10.51 20.50 -11.91
N ARG A 291 11.72 20.29 -11.37
CA ARG A 291 12.95 20.02 -12.17
C ARG A 291 13.26 21.15 -13.15
N SER A 292 13.18 22.39 -12.68
CA SER A 292 13.57 23.54 -13.48
C SER A 292 14.51 24.43 -12.69
N MET A 293 15.59 24.87 -13.33
CA MET A 293 16.45 25.94 -12.81
C MET A 293 15.66 27.23 -12.56
N LYS A 294 14.57 27.45 -13.30
CA LYS A 294 13.71 28.64 -13.16
C LYS A 294 12.84 28.61 -11.91
N ALA A 295 12.57 27.42 -11.40
CA ALA A 295 11.81 27.14 -10.19
C ALA A 295 12.74 26.97 -8.97
N LEU A 296 14.01 27.37 -9.07
CA LEU A 296 14.99 27.23 -7.99
C LEU A 296 15.13 28.59 -7.29
N ASP A 297 14.51 28.74 -6.13
CA ASP A 297 14.42 30.04 -5.45
C ASP A 297 14.09 30.01 -3.96
N HIS A 298 13.82 28.85 -3.38
CA HIS A 298 13.59 28.72 -1.94
C HIS A 298 14.72 28.03 -1.19
N SER A 299 14.73 28.22 0.13
CA SER A 299 15.71 27.56 0.99
C SER A 299 15.46 26.05 1.04
N ASN A 300 16.54 25.28 1.18
CA ASN A 300 16.52 23.82 1.15
C ASN A 300 16.10 23.18 -0.18
N GLU A 301 16.08 23.95 -1.28
CA GLU A 301 15.87 23.39 -2.61
C GLU A 301 17.14 22.91 -3.31
N TRP A 302 16.97 22.07 -4.33
CA TRP A 302 18.06 21.65 -5.22
C TRP A 302 17.59 21.44 -6.67
N TYR A 303 18.53 21.51 -7.60
CA TYR A 303 18.36 21.22 -9.02
C TYR A 303 19.65 20.63 -9.60
N TYR A 304 19.55 19.58 -10.41
CA TYR A 304 20.70 19.02 -11.12
C TYR A 304 20.58 19.34 -12.61
N ASP A 305 21.54 20.13 -13.11
CA ASP A 305 21.69 20.42 -14.53
C ASP A 305 22.42 19.25 -15.20
N GLU A 306 21.64 18.32 -15.76
CA GLU A 306 22.17 17.14 -16.47
C GLU A 306 23.04 17.52 -17.69
N THR A 307 22.77 18.65 -18.33
CA THR A 307 23.51 19.07 -19.54
C THR A 307 24.93 19.49 -19.18
N ASN A 308 25.08 20.22 -18.09
CA ASN A 308 26.38 20.75 -17.65
C ASN A 308 27.04 19.91 -16.56
N GLY A 309 26.33 18.94 -15.96
CA GLY A 309 26.80 18.14 -14.83
C GLY A 309 27.00 18.99 -13.57
N VAL A 310 26.02 19.84 -13.22
CA VAL A 310 26.11 20.73 -12.06
C VAL A 310 24.93 20.51 -11.13
N LEU A 311 25.22 20.13 -9.88
CA LEU A 311 24.26 20.15 -8.78
C LEU A 311 24.24 21.54 -8.14
N TYR A 312 23.07 22.17 -8.16
CA TYR A 312 22.73 23.36 -7.39
C TYR A 312 21.94 22.91 -6.16
N PHE A 313 22.32 23.34 -4.97
CA PHE A 313 21.61 22.98 -3.74
C PHE A 313 21.73 24.06 -2.68
N ASN A 314 20.69 24.17 -1.85
CA ASN A 314 20.70 24.97 -0.64
C ASN A 314 20.44 24.06 0.57
N THR A 315 21.07 24.37 1.70
CA THR A 315 20.76 23.73 2.98
C THR A 315 21.04 24.69 4.12
N ASP A 316 20.22 24.59 5.17
CA ASP A 316 20.43 25.33 6.42
C ASP A 316 21.57 24.77 7.27
N LYS A 317 22.06 23.57 6.97
CA LYS A 317 23.16 22.95 7.70
C LYS A 317 24.49 23.65 7.40
N ASN A 318 25.26 23.89 8.47
CA ASN A 318 26.61 24.46 8.34
C ASN A 318 27.64 23.44 7.87
N LYS A 319 27.54 22.19 8.35
CA LYS A 319 28.35 21.05 7.92
C LYS A 319 27.47 19.81 7.83
N CYS A 320 27.60 19.05 6.75
CA CYS A 320 26.86 17.82 6.51
C CYS A 320 27.50 17.01 5.38
N THR A 321 27.12 15.75 5.24
CA THR A 321 27.35 15.00 4.01
C THR A 321 26.16 15.20 3.07
N ILE A 322 26.43 15.53 1.81
CA ILE A 322 25.42 15.53 0.75
C ILE A 322 25.38 14.15 0.11
N TYR A 323 24.21 13.53 0.05
CA TYR A 323 23.96 12.26 -0.63
C TYR A 323 23.07 12.47 -1.85
N VAL A 324 23.42 11.85 -2.97
CA VAL A 324 22.66 11.93 -4.23
C VAL A 324 22.19 10.53 -4.61
N SER A 325 20.88 10.36 -4.77
CA SER A 325 20.24 9.11 -5.16
C SER A 325 19.66 9.18 -6.56
N SER A 326 19.52 8.02 -7.21
CA SER A 326 18.99 7.90 -8.56
C SER A 326 17.76 6.99 -8.61
N ASN A 327 16.89 7.22 -9.58
CA ASN A 327 15.67 6.45 -9.80
C ASN A 327 15.77 5.47 -10.98
N ARG A 328 16.99 5.03 -11.32
CA ARG A 328 17.25 3.95 -12.29
C ARG A 328 16.45 2.70 -11.90
N GLU A 329 15.52 2.29 -12.77
CA GLU A 329 14.52 1.23 -12.50
C GLU A 329 15.13 -0.13 -12.12
N ASP A 330 16.32 -0.46 -12.61
CA ASP A 330 16.86 -1.83 -12.55
C ASP A 330 18.05 -2.02 -11.60
N ASP A 331 18.78 -0.95 -11.24
CA ASP A 331 20.08 -1.06 -10.54
C ASP A 331 20.16 -0.31 -9.20
N ASN A 332 19.06 0.24 -8.68
CA ASN A 332 19.06 0.93 -7.38
C ASN A 332 18.14 0.26 -6.34
N ALA A 333 18.47 -0.98 -5.97
CA ALA A 333 17.85 -1.67 -4.85
C ALA A 333 18.89 -1.97 -3.77
N GLY A 334 18.52 -1.82 -2.50
CA GLY A 334 19.36 -2.30 -1.40
C GLY A 334 19.60 -3.81 -1.53
N ILE A 335 18.52 -4.59 -1.69
CA ILE A 335 18.57 -5.99 -2.12
C ILE A 335 17.47 -6.26 -3.14
N ASP A 336 17.83 -6.87 -4.28
CA ASP A 336 16.88 -7.43 -5.25
C ASP A 336 16.91 -8.97 -5.18
N ILE A 337 15.77 -9.58 -4.79
CA ILE A 337 15.61 -11.02 -4.58
C ILE A 337 14.69 -11.58 -5.67
N LYS A 338 15.26 -12.39 -6.56
CA LYS A 338 14.53 -12.92 -7.72
C LYS A 338 14.56 -14.45 -7.80
N ARG A 339 13.36 -15.05 -7.75
CA ARG A 339 13.13 -16.51 -7.89
C ARG A 339 13.86 -17.31 -6.83
N ARG A 340 13.68 -16.93 -5.56
CA ARG A 340 14.39 -17.50 -4.40
C ARG A 340 13.42 -18.04 -3.36
N LYS A 341 13.95 -18.95 -2.55
CA LYS A 341 13.24 -19.59 -1.44
C LYS A 341 14.01 -19.41 -0.13
N GLY A 342 13.31 -19.19 0.97
CA GLY A 342 13.90 -19.32 2.30
C GLY A 342 14.82 -18.17 2.71
N VAL A 343 14.69 -16.98 2.09
CA VAL A 343 15.62 -15.88 2.33
C VAL A 343 15.22 -15.12 3.59
N VAL A 344 16.21 -14.86 4.45
CA VAL A 344 16.05 -14.05 5.66
C VAL A 344 16.87 -12.77 5.51
N VAL A 345 16.23 -11.62 5.72
CA VAL A 345 16.90 -10.32 5.79
C VAL A 345 16.60 -9.72 7.15
N LYS A 346 17.64 -9.55 7.98
CA LYS A 346 17.45 -9.22 9.40
C LYS A 346 18.44 -8.20 9.95
N GLY A 347 17.93 -7.17 10.60
CA GLY A 347 18.77 -6.27 11.41
C GLY A 347 19.62 -5.28 10.60
N LEU A 348 19.21 -4.99 9.36
CA LEU A 348 19.89 -4.07 8.44
C LEU A 348 19.13 -2.75 8.31
N GLU A 349 19.82 -1.71 7.87
CA GLU A 349 19.21 -0.43 7.47
C GLU A 349 19.41 -0.19 5.98
N PHE A 350 18.35 0.23 5.28
CA PHE A 350 18.35 0.56 3.85
C PHE A 350 18.07 2.05 3.67
N ARG A 351 18.95 2.75 2.94
CA ARG A 351 18.86 4.20 2.73
C ARG A 351 19.05 4.61 1.28
N ASN A 352 18.45 5.74 0.90
CA ASN A 352 18.77 6.48 -0.31
C ASN A 352 18.68 5.65 -1.61
N ALA A 353 17.84 4.62 -1.63
CA ALA A 353 17.69 3.71 -2.75
C ALA A 353 16.36 3.97 -3.49
N LYS A 354 16.23 3.49 -4.73
CA LYS A 354 14.90 3.42 -5.36
C LYS A 354 14.04 2.41 -4.58
N TYR A 355 14.59 1.22 -4.36
CA TYR A 355 13.93 0.16 -3.59
C TYR A 355 14.75 -0.18 -2.36
N GLY A 356 14.14 -0.22 -1.18
CA GLY A 356 14.78 -0.83 -0.01
C GLY A 356 15.04 -2.31 -0.24
N ILE A 357 13.96 -3.08 -0.42
CA ILE A 357 14.00 -4.46 -0.88
C ILE A 357 13.01 -4.66 -2.03
N LYS A 358 13.51 -5.18 -3.14
CA LYS A 358 12.72 -5.58 -4.30
C LYS A 358 12.61 -7.10 -4.35
N LEU A 359 11.41 -7.60 -4.54
CA LEU A 359 11.10 -9.02 -4.56
C LEU A 359 10.45 -9.43 -5.89
N GLU A 360 10.85 -10.57 -6.43
CA GLU A 360 10.26 -11.14 -7.64
C GLU A 360 10.12 -12.66 -7.54
N ASN A 361 8.91 -13.19 -7.69
CA ASN A 361 8.64 -14.64 -7.83
C ASN A 361 9.30 -15.50 -6.75
N SER A 362 9.28 -15.04 -5.49
CA SER A 362 10.01 -15.64 -4.38
C SER A 362 9.06 -16.07 -3.26
N PHE A 363 9.46 -17.02 -2.41
CA PHE A 363 8.58 -17.56 -1.37
C PHE A 363 9.33 -18.02 -0.13
N GLU A 364 8.63 -18.19 0.99
CA GLU A 364 9.23 -18.48 2.31
C GLU A 364 10.29 -17.41 2.67
N LEU A 365 9.87 -16.16 2.80
CA LEU A 365 10.75 -15.02 3.07
C LEU A 365 10.53 -14.49 4.49
N GLU A 366 11.60 -14.01 5.12
CA GLU A 366 11.53 -13.23 6.35
C GLU A 366 12.29 -11.91 6.18
N ILE A 367 11.62 -10.80 6.45
CA ILE A 367 12.22 -9.47 6.51
C ILE A 367 11.91 -8.93 7.91
N SER A 368 12.91 -8.93 8.80
CA SER A 368 12.67 -8.63 10.21
C SER A 368 13.67 -7.70 10.87
N ASN A 369 13.20 -6.85 11.78
CA ASN A 369 14.06 -5.94 12.55
C ASN A 369 14.91 -5.02 11.66
N CYS A 370 14.46 -4.70 10.44
CA CYS A 370 15.15 -3.79 9.52
C CYS A 370 14.64 -2.35 9.66
N THR A 371 15.43 -1.41 9.14
CA THR A 371 15.06 0.00 9.02
C THR A 371 15.11 0.39 7.55
N PHE A 372 14.11 1.13 7.05
CA PHE A 372 14.05 1.64 5.69
C PHE A 372 13.83 3.15 5.75
N ARG A 373 14.70 3.93 5.13
CA ARG A 373 14.61 5.40 5.13
C ARG A 373 14.95 6.00 3.79
N ASN A 374 14.33 7.13 3.45
CA ASN A 374 14.77 7.99 2.35
C ASN A 374 14.83 7.26 1.00
N SER A 375 13.85 6.42 0.71
CA SER A 375 13.79 5.64 -0.53
C SER A 375 12.50 5.93 -1.29
N VAL A 376 12.44 5.59 -2.58
CA VAL A 376 11.17 5.71 -3.32
C VAL A 376 10.17 4.68 -2.81
N TYR A 377 10.60 3.42 -2.69
CA TYR A 377 9.80 2.29 -2.20
C TYR A 377 10.52 1.58 -1.05
N GLY A 378 9.78 1.17 -0.02
CA GLY A 378 10.31 0.36 1.07
C GLY A 378 10.49 -1.11 0.65
N ILE A 379 9.49 -1.94 0.91
CA ILE A 379 9.47 -3.37 0.54
C ILE A 379 8.40 -3.58 -0.54
N ILE A 380 8.80 -4.06 -1.71
CA ILE A 380 7.88 -4.16 -2.85
C ILE A 380 8.15 -5.37 -3.76
N ASN A 381 7.08 -5.88 -4.36
CA ASN A 381 7.14 -6.60 -5.63
C ASN A 381 6.33 -5.91 -6.74
N LYS A 382 6.93 -5.75 -7.92
CA LYS A 382 6.29 -5.14 -9.11
C LYS A 382 5.88 -6.24 -10.08
N LYS A 383 4.57 -6.38 -10.35
CA LYS A 383 4.00 -7.28 -11.39
C LYS A 383 4.43 -8.76 -11.28
N THR A 384 4.79 -9.22 -10.08
CA THR A 384 5.17 -10.62 -9.80
C THR A 384 4.42 -11.13 -8.58
N PHE A 385 4.54 -12.42 -8.25
CA PHE A 385 3.87 -13.02 -7.10
C PHE A 385 4.89 -13.41 -6.02
N VAL A 386 4.57 -13.18 -4.75
CA VAL A 386 5.37 -13.64 -3.61
C VAL A 386 4.47 -14.43 -2.68
N ASN A 387 4.96 -15.49 -2.03
CA ASN A 387 4.14 -16.27 -1.10
C ASN A 387 4.87 -16.53 0.21
N ASP A 388 4.14 -16.74 1.29
CA ASP A 388 4.72 -17.15 2.58
C ASP A 388 5.82 -16.17 3.02
N CYS A 389 5.48 -14.88 3.11
CA CYS A 389 6.41 -13.81 3.46
C CYS A 389 6.03 -13.20 4.81
N LEU A 390 6.98 -13.17 5.73
CA LEU A 390 6.87 -12.50 7.02
C LEU A 390 7.65 -11.18 7.00
N ILE A 391 6.94 -10.06 7.22
CA ILE A 391 7.50 -8.72 7.34
C ILE A 391 7.21 -8.23 8.76
N LYS A 392 8.22 -8.28 9.63
CA LYS A 392 8.02 -8.13 11.08
C LYS A 392 8.99 -7.17 11.78
N ASN A 393 8.49 -6.38 12.74
CA ASN A 393 9.33 -5.51 13.59
C ASN A 393 10.22 -4.53 12.78
N ASN A 394 9.78 -4.07 11.61
CA ASN A 394 10.53 -3.13 10.80
C ASN A 394 10.12 -1.69 11.11
N HIS A 395 11.03 -0.76 10.87
CA HIS A 395 10.75 0.68 10.84
C HIS A 395 10.89 1.18 9.41
N ILE A 396 9.79 1.64 8.80
CA ILE A 396 9.74 2.14 7.42
C ILE A 396 9.32 3.59 7.49
N ASP A 397 10.21 4.50 7.11
CA ASP A 397 10.06 5.93 7.33
C ASP A 397 10.51 6.73 6.12
N ASN A 398 9.82 7.83 5.81
CA ASN A 398 10.17 8.73 4.72
C ASN A 398 10.34 8.02 3.35
N MET A 399 9.31 7.28 2.94
CA MET A 399 9.24 6.70 1.60
C MET A 399 8.50 7.64 0.66
N ARG A 400 8.96 7.85 -0.58
CA ARG A 400 8.23 8.73 -1.52
C ARG A 400 6.96 8.12 -2.10
N SER A 401 6.84 6.79 -2.09
CA SER A 401 5.73 6.07 -2.72
C SER A 401 5.10 5.04 -1.78
N PHE A 402 5.50 3.77 -1.83
CA PHE A 402 4.93 2.72 -0.97
C PHE A 402 5.85 2.41 0.22
N GLY A 403 5.26 2.24 1.40
CA GLY A 403 5.95 1.62 2.54
C GLY A 403 6.15 0.12 2.29
N ILE A 404 5.03 -0.61 2.23
CA ILE A 404 4.99 -2.04 1.89
C ILE A 404 3.96 -2.25 0.77
N ARG A 405 4.36 -2.90 -0.32
CA ARG A 405 3.44 -3.32 -1.38
C ARG A 405 3.71 -4.78 -1.77
N MET A 406 2.77 -5.66 -1.48
CA MET A 406 2.90 -7.09 -1.76
C MET A 406 1.75 -7.61 -2.62
N THR A 407 2.07 -8.24 -3.75
CA THR A 407 1.17 -9.10 -4.52
C THR A 407 1.53 -10.55 -4.22
N GLY A 408 0.64 -11.30 -3.58
CA GLY A 408 0.97 -12.57 -2.99
C GLY A 408 -0.03 -13.15 -1.99
N ASP A 409 0.02 -14.45 -1.75
CA ASP A 409 -0.78 -15.10 -0.70
C ASP A 409 0.05 -15.38 0.56
N ARG A 410 -0.63 -15.46 1.71
CA ARG A 410 -0.02 -15.78 3.01
C ARG A 410 1.10 -14.80 3.38
N ILE A 411 0.84 -13.51 3.16
CA ILE A 411 1.73 -12.42 3.57
C ILE A 411 1.36 -12.01 5.00
N SER A 412 2.34 -12.00 5.89
CA SER A 412 2.17 -11.57 7.28
C SER A 412 2.95 -10.28 7.50
N VAL A 413 2.25 -9.19 7.79
CA VAL A 413 2.81 -7.87 8.11
C VAL A 413 2.51 -7.57 9.57
N GLU A 414 3.52 -7.72 10.43
CA GLU A 414 3.34 -7.76 11.89
C GLU A 414 4.23 -6.74 12.61
N ASP A 415 3.67 -6.03 13.59
CA ASP A 415 4.47 -5.27 14.56
C ASP A 415 5.42 -4.22 13.92
N ASN A 416 5.07 -3.68 12.74
CA ASN A 416 5.90 -2.68 12.05
C ASN A 416 5.48 -1.25 12.42
N ILE A 417 6.45 -0.33 12.38
CA ILE A 417 6.23 1.12 12.42
C ILE A 417 6.41 1.65 11.01
N ILE A 418 5.37 2.28 10.47
CA ILE A 418 5.34 2.82 9.11
C ILE A 418 4.93 4.28 9.22
N ASP A 419 5.81 5.20 8.83
CA ASP A 419 5.61 6.64 9.01
C ASP A 419 6.07 7.42 7.77
N SER A 420 5.50 8.61 7.57
CA SER A 420 5.88 9.55 6.51
C SER A 420 5.96 8.90 5.12
N ILE A 421 4.87 8.28 4.66
CA ILE A 421 4.82 7.57 3.37
C ILE A 421 4.09 8.42 2.34
N GLY A 422 4.79 8.81 1.28
CA GLY A 422 4.23 9.57 0.16
C GLY A 422 3.78 10.97 0.54
N MET A 423 4.51 11.63 1.45
CA MET A 423 4.17 12.97 1.95
C MET A 423 4.45 14.09 0.95
N THR A 424 5.18 13.80 -0.12
CA THR A 424 5.43 14.73 -1.23
C THR A 424 4.92 14.12 -2.52
N LEU A 425 4.25 14.93 -3.35
CA LEU A 425 4.00 14.56 -4.74
C LEU A 425 5.30 14.68 -5.56
N GLY A 426 5.28 14.24 -6.82
CA GLY A 426 6.39 14.49 -7.75
C GLY A 426 7.41 13.36 -7.92
N CYS A 427 7.31 12.26 -7.19
CA CYS A 427 7.94 11.00 -7.61
C CYS A 427 7.01 10.24 -8.56
N GLU A 428 7.56 9.26 -9.30
CA GLU A 428 6.83 8.38 -10.24
C GLU A 428 5.40 8.06 -9.81
N SER A 429 4.42 8.32 -10.70
CA SER A 429 2.99 8.14 -10.41
C SER A 429 2.21 7.31 -11.44
N LYS A 430 2.84 6.97 -12.58
CA LYS A 430 2.16 6.26 -13.66
C LYS A 430 1.89 4.81 -13.25
N GLU A 431 0.65 4.37 -13.47
CA GLU A 431 0.08 3.03 -13.23
C GLU A 431 -0.45 2.72 -11.81
N PHE A 432 -0.06 3.43 -10.75
CA PHE A 432 -0.43 3.04 -9.37
C PHE A 432 -1.07 4.19 -8.59
N ASN A 433 -2.20 3.92 -7.92
CA ASN A 433 -2.64 4.75 -6.79
C ASN A 433 -1.64 4.50 -5.65
N ASN A 434 -0.52 5.23 -5.68
CA ASN A 434 0.63 5.09 -4.80
C ASN A 434 0.44 5.87 -3.48
N LEU A 435 1.53 6.13 -2.74
CA LEU A 435 1.51 6.88 -1.46
C LEU A 435 0.85 6.12 -0.29
N ASN A 436 0.81 4.78 -0.35
CA ASN A 436 0.15 3.95 0.68
C ASN A 436 1.15 3.40 1.68
N GLY A 437 0.74 3.36 2.95
CA GLY A 437 1.53 2.72 4.01
C GLY A 437 1.73 1.23 3.74
N ILE A 438 0.62 0.48 3.67
CA ILE A 438 0.61 -0.96 3.37
C ILE A 438 -0.40 -1.23 2.24
N GLU A 439 0.00 -1.97 1.21
CA GLU A 439 -0.91 -2.54 0.21
C GLU A 439 -0.65 -4.03 0.03
N ILE A 440 -1.67 -4.85 0.27
CA ILE A 440 -1.63 -6.29 0.05
C ILE A 440 -2.65 -6.70 -1.00
N ILE A 441 -2.20 -7.46 -2.00
CA ILE A 441 -3.01 -8.03 -3.07
C ILE A 441 -2.86 -9.55 -3.02
N GLY A 442 -3.84 -10.25 -2.45
CA GLY A 442 -3.85 -11.71 -2.36
C GLY A 442 -4.40 -12.25 -1.04
N ASN A 443 -4.53 -13.56 -0.98
CA ASN A 443 -5.38 -14.28 -0.03
C ASN A 443 -4.65 -14.68 1.24
N ASN A 444 -5.42 -14.98 2.28
CA ASN A 444 -4.96 -15.54 3.55
C ASN A 444 -3.82 -14.75 4.20
N SER A 445 -3.81 -13.44 4.01
CA SER A 445 -2.79 -12.55 4.55
C SER A 445 -3.21 -11.97 5.90
N LEU A 446 -2.24 -11.69 6.76
CA LEU A 446 -2.44 -11.12 8.09
C LEU A 446 -1.69 -9.79 8.19
N ILE A 447 -2.42 -8.71 8.48
CA ILE A 447 -1.85 -7.38 8.71
C ILE A 447 -2.23 -7.01 10.14
N THR A 448 -1.30 -7.09 11.09
CA THR A 448 -1.62 -6.93 12.51
C THR A 448 -0.60 -6.18 13.34
N ASN A 449 -1.07 -5.47 14.36
CA ASN A 449 -0.25 -4.73 15.33
C ASN A 449 0.71 -3.71 14.70
N ASN A 450 0.41 -3.22 13.50
CA ASN A 450 1.23 -2.19 12.87
C ASN A 450 0.79 -0.80 13.34
N SER A 451 1.76 0.10 13.46
CA SER A 451 1.52 1.54 13.63
C SER A 451 1.78 2.24 12.31
N VAL A 452 0.71 2.66 11.61
CA VAL A 452 0.78 3.38 10.33
C VAL A 452 0.43 4.85 10.57
N ARG A 453 1.35 5.75 10.27
CA ARG A 453 1.19 7.20 10.48
C ARG A 453 1.58 7.97 9.23
N ASN A 454 0.95 9.14 9.06
CA ASN A 454 1.31 10.15 8.05
C ASN A 454 1.49 9.53 6.65
N THR A 455 0.38 9.17 6.01
CA THR A 455 0.40 8.61 4.65
C THR A 455 -0.27 9.56 3.66
N GLY A 456 0.33 9.72 2.47
CA GLY A 456 -0.18 10.57 1.41
C GLY A 456 -1.52 10.09 0.85
N TYR A 457 -1.73 8.78 0.78
CA TYR A 457 -3.00 8.16 0.42
C TYR A 457 -3.47 7.22 1.54
N CYS A 458 -3.85 5.97 1.24
CA CYS A 458 -4.45 5.09 2.23
C CYS A 458 -3.43 4.57 3.25
N GLY A 459 -3.90 4.33 4.48
CA GLY A 459 -3.07 3.67 5.49
C GLY A 459 -2.80 2.21 5.12
N ILE A 460 -3.88 1.44 4.97
CA ILE A 460 -3.85 0.01 4.59
C ILE A 460 -4.83 -0.25 3.45
N ARG A 461 -4.36 -0.85 2.35
CA ARG A 461 -5.17 -1.33 1.23
C ARG A 461 -5.14 -2.85 1.14
N ILE A 462 -6.31 -3.44 0.90
CA ILE A 462 -6.44 -4.90 0.70
C ILE A 462 -7.28 -5.24 -0.52
N PHE A 463 -6.71 -6.04 -1.43
CA PHE A 463 -7.34 -6.49 -2.68
C PHE A 463 -7.21 -8.00 -2.85
N ASN A 464 -8.17 -8.60 -3.56
CA ASN A 464 -8.21 -10.06 -3.83
C ASN A 464 -7.91 -10.88 -2.57
N GLY A 465 -8.57 -10.53 -1.47
CA GLY A 465 -8.09 -10.80 -0.12
C GLY A 465 -8.85 -11.91 0.60
N SER A 466 -9.32 -12.96 -0.08
CA SER A 466 -10.11 -14.02 0.55
C SER A 466 -9.40 -14.57 1.80
N GLY A 467 -10.12 -14.67 2.92
CA GLY A 467 -9.55 -15.11 4.19
C GLY A 467 -8.56 -14.15 4.87
N SER A 468 -8.26 -13.00 4.27
CA SER A 468 -7.29 -12.03 4.82
C SER A 468 -7.86 -11.21 5.98
N LYS A 469 -6.96 -10.78 6.87
CA LYS A 469 -7.31 -10.14 8.15
C LYS A 469 -6.48 -8.87 8.37
N VAL A 470 -7.15 -7.78 8.73
CA VAL A 470 -6.55 -6.50 9.17
C VAL A 470 -6.96 -6.28 10.62
N VAL A 471 -6.04 -6.58 11.55
CA VAL A 471 -6.39 -6.74 12.97
C VAL A 471 -5.49 -5.93 13.89
N ASP A 472 -6.08 -5.17 14.81
CA ASP A 472 -5.38 -4.47 15.90
C ASP A 472 -4.27 -3.49 15.43
N ASN A 473 -4.44 -2.86 14.25
CA ASN A 473 -3.54 -1.82 13.77
C ASN A 473 -3.94 -0.44 14.31
N SER A 474 -2.96 0.45 14.47
CA SER A 474 -3.17 1.87 14.74
C SER A 474 -2.88 2.66 13.47
N ILE A 475 -3.86 3.41 12.96
CA ILE A 475 -3.76 4.23 11.76
C ILE A 475 -4.07 5.67 12.12
N GLU A 476 -3.14 6.58 11.86
CA GLU A 476 -3.28 8.00 12.19
C GLU A 476 -2.79 8.89 11.05
N ASN A 477 -3.51 9.97 10.76
CA ASN A 477 -3.13 10.95 9.73
C ASN A 477 -2.88 10.30 8.36
N ALA A 478 -3.76 9.39 7.92
CA ALA A 478 -3.77 8.93 6.54
C ALA A 478 -4.45 9.97 5.62
N MET A 479 -4.32 9.80 4.31
CA MET A 479 -4.96 10.63 3.28
C MET A 479 -4.52 12.10 3.31
N GLN A 480 -3.22 12.32 3.50
CA GLN A 480 -2.65 13.66 3.64
C GLN A 480 -2.46 14.38 2.30
N ALA A 481 -2.12 13.68 1.23
CA ALA A 481 -1.88 14.27 -0.09
C ALA A 481 -3.07 14.08 -1.06
N LEU A 482 -3.81 12.98 -0.91
CA LEU A 482 -4.91 12.59 -1.79
C LEU A 482 -6.25 12.44 -1.03
N SER A 483 -7.35 12.26 -1.76
CA SER A 483 -8.73 12.04 -1.26
C SER A 483 -9.35 10.81 -1.94
N ASP A 484 -10.58 10.44 -1.57
CA ASP A 484 -11.32 9.29 -2.12
C ASP A 484 -10.62 7.95 -1.82
N GLY A 485 -10.35 7.75 -0.54
CA GLY A 485 -9.68 6.59 0.03
C GLY A 485 -9.95 6.50 1.52
N GLY A 486 -9.10 5.81 2.27
CA GLY A 486 -9.32 5.70 3.70
C GLY A 486 -8.15 5.17 4.53
N GLY A 487 -8.38 5.12 5.85
CA GLY A 487 -7.44 4.52 6.79
C GLY A 487 -7.25 3.05 6.44
N ILE A 488 -8.38 2.34 6.27
CA ILE A 488 -8.45 1.01 5.65
C ILE A 488 -9.33 1.09 4.42
N TYR A 489 -8.83 0.62 3.27
CA TYR A 489 -9.52 0.70 1.98
C TYR A 489 -9.52 -0.64 1.23
N SER A 490 -10.65 -0.96 0.61
CA SER A 490 -10.82 -2.10 -0.29
C SER A 490 -11.66 -1.69 -1.51
N TYR A 491 -11.44 -2.33 -2.65
CA TYR A 491 -12.12 -2.07 -3.93
C TYR A 491 -12.13 -3.35 -4.77
N HIS A 492 -13.27 -3.66 -5.39
CA HIS A 492 -13.45 -4.81 -6.27
C HIS A 492 -12.97 -6.13 -5.63
N ASN A 493 -13.36 -6.36 -4.38
CA ASN A 493 -12.89 -7.49 -3.57
C ASN A 493 -14.06 -8.44 -3.24
N PHE A 494 -14.34 -9.33 -4.19
CA PHE A 494 -15.56 -10.14 -4.22
C PHE A 494 -15.53 -11.38 -3.33
N ASP A 495 -14.34 -11.93 -3.05
CA ASP A 495 -14.20 -13.25 -2.41
C ASP A 495 -14.53 -13.27 -0.90
N GLY A 496 -14.85 -14.43 -0.34
CA GLY A 496 -15.40 -14.53 1.03
C GLY A 496 -14.41 -14.33 2.19
N ASN A 497 -14.98 -14.14 3.39
CA ASN A 497 -14.32 -14.31 4.71
C ASN A 497 -13.20 -13.33 5.06
N LYS A 498 -13.42 -12.04 4.84
CA LYS A 498 -12.45 -10.99 5.19
C LYS A 498 -12.78 -10.38 6.55
N LEU A 499 -11.76 -10.02 7.33
CA LEU A 499 -11.93 -9.46 8.67
C LEU A 499 -11.16 -8.15 8.84
N ILE A 500 -11.85 -7.11 9.27
CA ILE A 500 -11.27 -5.85 9.74
C ILE A 500 -11.67 -5.71 11.21
N LYS A 501 -10.74 -5.93 12.14
CA LYS A 501 -11.08 -6.01 13.57
C LYS A 501 -10.15 -5.23 14.48
N GLY A 502 -10.70 -4.55 15.48
CA GLY A 502 -9.90 -3.99 16.60
C GLY A 502 -8.97 -2.84 16.21
N ASN A 503 -9.07 -2.32 14.98
CA ASN A 503 -8.21 -1.24 14.52
C ASN A 503 -8.64 0.09 15.14
N LYS A 504 -7.66 0.96 15.41
CA LYS A 504 -7.86 2.33 15.88
C LYS A 504 -7.47 3.28 14.76
N ILE A 505 -8.44 4.04 14.25
CA ILE A 505 -8.29 4.88 13.07
C ILE A 505 -8.68 6.31 13.43
N LYS A 506 -7.76 7.25 13.23
CA LYS A 506 -8.02 8.67 13.49
C LYS A 506 -7.39 9.64 12.50
N ASN A 507 -7.98 10.82 12.37
CA ASN A 507 -7.46 11.93 11.56
C ASN A 507 -7.34 11.59 10.06
N VAL A 508 -8.28 10.81 9.51
CA VAL A 508 -8.30 10.43 8.09
C VAL A 508 -9.24 11.34 7.32
N TYR A 509 -8.82 12.58 7.10
CA TYR A 509 -9.67 13.61 6.51
C TYR A 509 -9.73 13.53 4.98
N GLY A 510 -8.60 13.36 4.30
CA GLY A 510 -8.52 13.52 2.86
C GLY A 510 -8.17 14.94 2.44
N ASN A 511 -7.35 15.03 1.40
CA ASN A 511 -6.90 16.28 0.83
C ASN A 511 -7.35 16.42 -0.63
N ALA A 512 -8.22 17.40 -0.90
CA ALA A 512 -8.69 17.72 -2.24
C ALA A 512 -7.89 18.83 -2.94
N SER A 513 -6.84 19.38 -2.31
CA SER A 513 -6.02 20.46 -2.87
C SER A 513 -5.47 20.11 -4.26
N GLY A 514 -5.53 21.05 -5.20
CA GLY A 514 -5.24 20.78 -6.61
C GLY A 514 -6.38 20.10 -7.39
N THR A 515 -7.59 19.97 -6.81
CA THR A 515 -8.80 19.52 -7.51
C THR A 515 -10.02 20.32 -7.06
N GLU A 516 -11.12 20.28 -7.83
CA GLU A 516 -12.44 20.80 -7.40
C GLU A 516 -13.18 19.87 -6.41
N GLY A 517 -12.51 18.86 -5.87
CA GLY A 517 -13.08 17.91 -4.92
C GLY A 517 -13.49 18.56 -3.60
N GLN A 518 -14.35 17.86 -2.84
CA GLN A 518 -14.69 18.30 -1.49
C GLN A 518 -13.55 17.98 -0.52
N ASN A 519 -13.21 18.96 0.32
CA ASN A 519 -12.41 18.71 1.52
C ASN A 519 -13.13 17.69 2.41
N TYR A 520 -12.38 16.84 3.10
CA TYR A 520 -12.91 15.74 3.92
C TYR A 520 -13.48 14.53 3.15
N GLY A 521 -13.11 14.37 1.87
CA GLY A 521 -13.58 13.29 0.99
C GLY A 521 -12.95 11.90 1.23
N SER A 522 -12.53 11.57 2.45
CA SER A 522 -11.98 10.24 2.81
C SER A 522 -12.73 9.62 3.97
N ASN A 523 -12.52 8.32 4.25
CA ASN A 523 -13.22 7.63 5.34
C ASN A 523 -12.25 6.85 6.22
N GLY A 524 -12.58 6.62 7.48
CA GLY A 524 -11.76 5.78 8.35
C GLY A 524 -11.67 4.35 7.81
N ILE A 525 -12.82 3.72 7.55
CA ILE A 525 -12.92 2.44 6.84
C ILE A 525 -13.78 2.65 5.59
N TYR A 526 -13.20 2.39 4.43
CA TYR A 526 -13.87 2.51 3.15
C TYR A 526 -13.90 1.16 2.42
N LEU A 527 -15.07 0.54 2.43
CA LEU A 527 -15.37 -0.60 1.56
C LEU A 527 -15.94 -0.04 0.26
N ASP A 528 -15.05 0.28 -0.66
CA ASP A 528 -15.38 0.84 -1.97
C ASP A 528 -15.93 -0.25 -2.90
N GLU A 529 -16.40 0.16 -4.08
CA GLU A 529 -17.25 -0.59 -5.02
C GLU A 529 -16.96 -2.09 -5.01
N PHE A 530 -17.99 -2.88 -4.76
CA PHE A 530 -17.94 -4.34 -4.80
C PHE A 530 -16.93 -5.00 -3.86
N SER A 531 -16.66 -4.37 -2.72
CA SER A 531 -16.04 -5.02 -1.56
C SER A 531 -17.08 -5.87 -0.85
N PHE A 532 -17.03 -7.19 -0.93
CA PHE A 532 -18.06 -8.06 -0.34
C PHE A 532 -17.49 -8.92 0.79
N HIS A 533 -18.39 -9.48 1.61
CA HIS A 533 -18.05 -10.51 2.61
C HIS A 533 -17.02 -10.06 3.66
N PHE A 534 -17.09 -8.79 4.05
CA PHE A 534 -16.31 -8.25 5.16
C PHE A 534 -17.04 -8.40 6.47
N LYS A 535 -16.34 -8.88 7.49
CA LYS A 535 -16.70 -8.63 8.88
C LYS A 535 -15.88 -7.44 9.37
N VAL A 536 -16.54 -6.32 9.68
CA VAL A 536 -15.95 -5.12 10.27
C VAL A 536 -16.38 -5.04 11.74
N ASP A 537 -15.47 -5.41 12.64
CA ASP A 537 -15.79 -5.71 14.04
C ASP A 537 -14.92 -4.94 15.03
N SER A 538 -15.52 -4.29 16.03
CA SER A 538 -14.77 -3.76 17.17
C SER A 538 -13.69 -2.71 16.82
N ASN A 539 -13.85 -1.98 15.71
CA ASN A 539 -12.93 -0.91 15.34
C ASN A 539 -13.35 0.43 15.98
N ILE A 540 -12.39 1.31 16.20
CA ILE A 540 -12.63 2.69 16.64
C ILE A 540 -12.25 3.62 15.49
N VAL A 541 -13.21 4.42 15.02
CA VAL A 541 -12.99 5.43 13.98
C VAL A 541 -13.40 6.80 14.51
N GLU A 542 -12.43 7.70 14.60
CA GLU A 542 -12.66 9.05 15.11
C GLU A 542 -11.99 10.14 14.29
N ASN A 543 -12.53 11.36 14.35
CA ASN A 543 -11.91 12.54 13.75
C ASN A 543 -11.49 12.34 12.29
N SER A 544 -12.28 11.62 11.49
CA SER A 544 -11.98 11.37 10.07
C SER A 544 -12.94 12.14 9.16
N GLY A 545 -12.80 12.04 7.84
CA GLY A 545 -13.76 12.58 6.89
C GLY A 545 -15.13 11.92 7.11
N GLY A 546 -15.31 10.68 6.70
CA GLY A 546 -16.39 9.79 7.14
C GLY A 546 -15.89 8.70 8.08
N GLY A 547 -16.82 8.08 8.84
CA GLY A 547 -16.51 6.94 9.71
C GLY A 547 -16.33 5.64 8.93
N ILE A 548 -17.42 4.88 8.77
CA ILE A 548 -17.47 3.68 7.92
C ILE A 548 -18.31 3.98 6.68
N TYR A 549 -17.74 3.77 5.50
CA TYR A 549 -18.43 3.94 4.22
C TYR A 549 -18.48 2.63 3.42
N LEU A 550 -19.70 2.21 3.08
CA LEU A 550 -20.02 1.06 2.25
C LEU A 550 -20.50 1.53 0.88
N GLN A 551 -19.63 1.55 -0.13
CA GLN A 551 -19.99 1.93 -1.50
C GLN A 551 -20.17 0.66 -2.34
N ASN A 552 -21.41 0.38 -2.73
CA ASN A 552 -21.81 -0.84 -3.44
C ASN A 552 -21.29 -2.13 -2.78
N SER A 553 -21.09 -2.10 -1.46
CA SER A 553 -20.60 -3.18 -0.61
C SER A 553 -21.80 -3.98 -0.06
N ARG A 554 -21.74 -5.32 -0.06
CA ARG A 554 -22.84 -6.21 0.35
C ARG A 554 -22.31 -7.48 1.01
N MET A 555 -23.21 -8.19 1.70
CA MET A 555 -22.88 -9.41 2.45
C MET A 555 -21.85 -9.14 3.55
N ASP A 556 -21.82 -7.90 4.04
CA ASP A 556 -20.92 -7.45 5.08
C ASP A 556 -21.60 -7.50 6.45
N THR A 557 -20.82 -7.77 7.50
CA THR A 557 -21.25 -7.69 8.89
C THR A 557 -20.49 -6.57 9.59
N ILE A 558 -21.19 -5.49 9.95
CA ILE A 558 -20.64 -4.32 10.63
C ILE A 558 -21.13 -4.31 12.07
N THR A 559 -20.25 -4.62 13.02
CA THR A 559 -20.64 -4.82 14.42
C THR A 559 -19.64 -4.30 15.43
N ASN A 560 -20.11 -3.87 16.60
CA ASN A 560 -19.28 -3.47 17.74
C ASN A 560 -18.29 -2.31 17.47
N ASN A 561 -18.44 -1.57 16.37
CA ASN A 561 -17.54 -0.45 16.06
C ASN A 561 -17.96 0.81 16.83
N ILE A 562 -17.00 1.67 17.16
CA ILE A 562 -17.23 2.98 17.78
C ILE A 562 -16.91 4.06 16.74
N LEU A 563 -17.91 4.86 16.37
CA LEU A 563 -17.81 5.92 15.36
C LEU A 563 -18.17 7.26 16.02
N ARG A 564 -17.26 8.23 16.01
CA ARG A 564 -17.48 9.55 16.61
C ARG A 564 -16.67 10.65 15.96
N ASN A 565 -17.21 11.87 15.97
CA ASN A 565 -16.54 13.09 15.53
C ASN A 565 -16.02 13.03 14.09
N ASN A 566 -16.63 12.22 13.22
CA ASN A 566 -16.26 12.13 11.81
C ASN A 566 -16.98 13.24 11.03
N ASN A 567 -16.27 13.99 10.19
CA ASN A 567 -16.71 15.28 9.64
C ASN A 567 -18.01 15.19 8.81
N THR A 568 -18.05 14.34 7.78
CA THR A 568 -19.13 14.24 6.80
C THR A 568 -20.28 13.37 7.29
N SER A 569 -19.98 12.17 7.79
CA SER A 569 -20.94 11.22 8.35
C SER A 569 -20.24 10.23 9.27
N GLU A 570 -20.96 9.67 10.24
CA GLU A 570 -20.44 8.58 11.05
C GLU A 570 -20.58 7.24 10.32
N PHE A 571 -21.71 7.02 9.65
CA PHE A 571 -21.99 5.80 8.91
C PHE A 571 -22.68 6.10 7.58
N HIS A 572 -22.17 5.53 6.49
CA HIS A 572 -22.70 5.75 5.15
C HIS A 572 -22.82 4.42 4.40
N ILE A 573 -24.00 4.16 3.83
CA ILE A 573 -24.20 3.11 2.83
C ILE A 573 -24.65 3.76 1.53
N ASN A 574 -23.93 3.50 0.45
CA ASN A 574 -24.28 3.93 -0.89
C ASN A 574 -24.34 2.74 -1.84
N HIS A 575 -25.54 2.26 -2.12
CA HIS A 575 -25.80 1.23 -3.14
C HIS A 575 -26.25 1.79 -4.48
N ALA A 576 -26.14 3.11 -4.65
CA ALA A 576 -26.46 3.79 -5.89
C ALA A 576 -25.23 4.17 -6.73
N GLY A 577 -24.03 3.89 -6.23
CA GLY A 577 -22.76 3.94 -6.99
C GLY A 577 -22.59 5.18 -7.88
N ARG A 578 -22.00 4.96 -9.07
CA ARG A 578 -21.85 5.95 -10.15
C ARG A 578 -23.17 6.59 -10.63
N ILE A 579 -24.33 5.99 -10.33
CA ILE A 579 -25.64 6.53 -10.73
C ILE A 579 -26.04 7.72 -9.86
N LEU A 580 -25.60 7.78 -8.60
CA LEU A 580 -25.91 8.92 -7.70
C LEU A 580 -24.68 9.69 -7.21
N ASN A 581 -23.46 9.23 -7.48
CA ASN A 581 -22.26 9.72 -6.80
C ASN A 581 -21.25 10.43 -7.72
N GLY A 582 -21.61 11.57 -8.29
CA GLY A 582 -20.62 12.42 -8.99
C GLY A 582 -20.13 11.94 -10.37
N GLY A 583 -20.37 10.70 -10.77
CA GLY A 583 -19.94 10.13 -12.07
C GLY A 583 -20.60 10.81 -13.27
N GLU A 584 -20.29 10.35 -14.49
CA GLU A 584 -20.98 10.77 -15.74
C GLU A 584 -22.50 10.64 -15.66
N LEU A 585 -23.00 9.86 -14.71
CA LEU A 585 -24.43 9.62 -14.46
C LEU A 585 -24.94 10.24 -13.16
N ASN A 586 -24.13 11.05 -12.49
CA ASN A 586 -24.65 11.92 -11.44
C ASN A 586 -25.67 12.87 -12.07
N PRO A 587 -26.94 12.86 -11.62
CA PRO A 587 -27.95 13.71 -12.22
C PRO A 587 -27.70 15.21 -12.00
N SER A 588 -26.81 15.58 -11.06
CA SER A 588 -26.32 16.95 -10.89
C SER A 588 -25.35 17.38 -11.98
N ASN A 589 -24.74 16.42 -12.69
CA ASN A 589 -23.73 16.62 -13.73
C ASN A 589 -24.25 16.30 -15.14
N ASP A 590 -25.38 15.59 -15.28
CA ASP A 590 -26.06 15.31 -16.55
C ASP A 590 -27.59 15.56 -16.45
N PRO A 591 -28.10 16.73 -16.90
CA PRO A 591 -29.54 17.04 -16.90
C PRO A 591 -30.35 16.24 -17.94
N GLY A 592 -29.71 15.42 -18.79
CA GLY A 592 -30.36 14.55 -19.76
C GLY A 592 -30.61 13.12 -19.26
N PHE A 593 -30.21 12.80 -18.04
CA PHE A 593 -30.46 11.50 -17.44
C PHE A 593 -31.97 11.35 -17.13
N TYR A 594 -32.60 10.26 -17.60
CA TYR A 594 -33.99 9.86 -17.28
C TYR A 594 -33.98 8.38 -16.83
N PRO A 595 -34.60 8.01 -15.71
CA PRO A 595 -34.54 6.66 -15.15
C PRO A 595 -35.30 5.67 -16.03
N ASP A 596 -36.31 6.16 -16.76
CA ASP A 596 -37.10 5.39 -17.72
C ASP A 596 -36.36 5.22 -19.07
N SER A 597 -35.26 5.96 -19.30
CA SER A 597 -34.40 5.80 -20.47
C SER A 597 -32.96 5.54 -20.05
N ILE A 598 -32.70 4.31 -19.58
CA ILE A 598 -31.40 3.69 -19.24
C ILE A 598 -30.43 3.61 -20.46
N ARG A 599 -30.38 4.64 -21.32
CA ARG A 599 -29.54 4.66 -22.53
C ARG A 599 -28.07 4.99 -22.25
N SER A 600 -27.72 5.44 -21.05
CA SER A 600 -26.37 5.90 -20.70
C SER A 600 -25.73 5.18 -19.50
N LEU A 601 -26.15 3.96 -19.12
CA LEU A 601 -25.36 3.20 -18.12
C LEU A 601 -23.88 3.13 -18.53
N PRO A 602 -22.93 3.15 -17.57
CA PRO A 602 -21.54 2.99 -17.92
C PRO A 602 -21.42 1.66 -18.65
N LYS A 603 -20.54 1.58 -19.66
CA LYS A 603 -20.41 0.39 -20.54
C LYS A 603 -20.32 -0.97 -19.83
N ASP A 604 -19.85 -0.96 -18.58
CA ASP A 604 -19.66 -2.15 -17.76
C ASP A 604 -20.89 -2.44 -16.87
N TYR A 605 -22.00 -1.71 -16.99
CA TYR A 605 -23.25 -1.97 -16.26
C TYR A 605 -24.41 -2.14 -17.24
N PHE A 606 -25.36 -2.99 -16.89
CA PHE A 606 -26.63 -3.10 -17.61
C PHE A 606 -27.78 -3.34 -16.63
N TRP A 607 -28.97 -2.88 -17.00
CA TRP A 607 -30.17 -3.07 -16.21
C TRP A 607 -31.01 -4.20 -16.80
N ASP A 608 -31.43 -5.12 -15.95
CA ASP A 608 -32.41 -6.13 -16.31
C ASP A 608 -33.81 -5.65 -15.93
N ASN A 609 -34.61 -5.34 -16.97
CA ASN A 609 -35.98 -4.87 -16.83
C ASN A 609 -36.94 -5.94 -16.30
N ASN A 610 -36.63 -7.23 -16.48
CA ASN A 610 -37.48 -8.32 -16.02
C ASN A 610 -37.34 -8.54 -14.52
N GLU A 611 -36.10 -8.42 -14.03
CA GLU A 611 -35.78 -8.65 -12.61
C GLU A 611 -35.74 -7.35 -11.79
N GLY A 612 -35.67 -6.19 -12.45
CA GLY A 612 -35.50 -4.89 -11.78
C GLY A 612 -34.13 -4.77 -11.10
N ILE A 613 -33.09 -5.30 -11.77
CA ILE A 613 -31.77 -5.54 -11.20
C ILE A 613 -30.71 -4.81 -12.02
N LEU A 614 -29.77 -4.15 -11.33
CA LEU A 614 -28.55 -3.64 -11.94
C LEU A 614 -27.46 -4.70 -11.93
N TYR A 615 -26.88 -4.96 -13.09
CA TYR A 615 -25.76 -5.86 -13.28
C TYR A 615 -24.49 -5.07 -13.62
N TYR A 616 -23.34 -5.54 -13.13
CA TYR A 616 -22.00 -5.10 -13.50
C TYR A 616 -21.26 -6.21 -14.22
N LYS A 617 -20.82 -5.96 -15.45
CA LYS A 617 -19.97 -6.84 -16.24
C LYS A 617 -18.51 -6.56 -15.91
N ASN A 618 -17.94 -7.35 -15.02
CA ASN A 618 -16.51 -7.37 -14.76
C ASN A 618 -15.77 -7.99 -15.96
N LYS A 619 -14.65 -7.39 -16.37
CA LYS A 619 -13.76 -7.91 -17.42
C LYS A 619 -13.10 -9.25 -17.09
N TYR A 620 -12.98 -9.60 -15.81
CA TYR A 620 -12.24 -10.76 -15.31
C TYR A 620 -13.13 -11.88 -14.76
N SER A 621 -14.24 -11.56 -14.10
CA SER A 621 -15.10 -12.54 -13.41
C SER A 621 -16.49 -12.75 -14.02
N GLY A 622 -16.85 -12.02 -15.07
CA GLY A 622 -18.16 -12.13 -15.74
C GLY A 622 -19.19 -11.10 -15.24
N ILE A 623 -20.47 -11.46 -15.30
CA ILE A 623 -21.58 -10.59 -14.88
C ILE A 623 -21.85 -10.79 -13.39
N LEU A 624 -21.71 -9.72 -12.63
CA LEU A 624 -22.03 -9.61 -11.22
C LEU A 624 -23.37 -8.90 -11.06
N TYR A 625 -24.24 -9.44 -10.23
CA TYR A 625 -25.45 -8.77 -9.80
C TYR A 625 -25.16 -7.74 -8.70
N ILE A 626 -25.73 -6.56 -8.81
CA ILE A 626 -25.76 -5.53 -7.77
C ILE A 626 -27.18 -5.50 -7.18
N LYS A 627 -27.40 -6.17 -6.05
CA LYS A 627 -28.52 -5.82 -5.15
C LYS A 627 -28.03 -4.79 -4.14
N PRO A 628 -28.78 -3.71 -3.91
CA PRO A 628 -28.59 -2.92 -2.71
C PRO A 628 -28.93 -3.76 -1.49
N GLY A 629 -28.17 -3.62 -0.42
CA GLY A 629 -28.43 -4.26 0.86
C GLY A 629 -27.65 -5.56 1.09
N ASP A 630 -28.29 -6.51 1.75
CA ASP A 630 -27.70 -7.76 2.25
C ASP A 630 -26.54 -7.56 3.25
N ASN A 631 -26.52 -6.42 3.94
CA ASN A 631 -25.60 -6.17 5.04
C ASN A 631 -26.25 -6.46 6.38
N ILE A 632 -25.44 -6.75 7.39
CA ILE A 632 -25.84 -6.93 8.78
C ILE A 632 -25.15 -5.85 9.61
N VAL A 633 -25.90 -4.86 10.11
CA VAL A 633 -25.35 -3.72 10.89
C VAL A 633 -25.99 -3.67 12.27
N THR A 634 -25.25 -4.05 13.30
CA THR A 634 -25.78 -4.16 14.67
C THR A 634 -24.72 -3.92 15.73
N ASN A 635 -25.14 -3.54 16.94
CA ASN A 635 -24.29 -3.44 18.13
C ASN A 635 -23.13 -2.43 17.98
N ASN A 636 -23.24 -1.47 17.07
CA ASN A 636 -22.25 -0.38 16.98
C ASN A 636 -22.55 0.70 18.02
N VAL A 637 -21.57 1.56 18.28
CA VAL A 637 -21.71 2.80 19.05
C VAL A 637 -21.45 3.95 18.09
N ILE A 638 -22.50 4.38 17.39
CA ILE A 638 -22.49 5.54 16.51
C ILE A 638 -22.88 6.76 17.35
N GLN A 639 -21.95 7.70 17.50
CA GLN A 639 -22.17 8.93 18.25
C GLN A 639 -22.56 10.08 17.29
N PRO A 640 -23.86 10.37 17.14
CA PRO A 640 -24.34 11.40 16.21
C PRO A 640 -23.99 12.82 16.65
N ASP A 641 -23.83 13.68 15.67
CA ASP A 641 -23.63 15.13 15.82
C ASP A 641 -24.93 15.87 15.47
N LYS A 642 -25.39 16.71 16.41
CA LYS A 642 -26.63 17.49 16.30
C LYS A 642 -26.63 18.52 15.16
N ASN A 643 -25.45 18.84 14.60
CA ASN A 643 -25.29 19.87 13.58
C ASN A 643 -25.21 19.32 12.15
N LYS A 644 -25.25 17.99 11.96
CA LYS A 644 -25.15 17.36 10.63
C LYS A 644 -26.01 16.09 10.50
N TYR A 645 -26.09 15.53 9.31
CA TYR A 645 -26.64 14.19 9.10
C TYR A 645 -25.53 13.17 9.39
N SER A 646 -25.66 12.44 10.50
CA SER A 646 -24.63 11.48 10.94
C SER A 646 -24.73 10.14 10.21
N ILE A 647 -25.86 9.89 9.55
CA ILE A 647 -26.14 8.66 8.81
C ILE A 647 -26.62 9.02 7.40
N ASP A 648 -25.94 8.49 6.39
CA ASP A 648 -26.27 8.68 4.96
C ASP A 648 -26.64 7.33 4.34
N PHE A 649 -27.79 7.28 3.67
CA PHE A 649 -28.24 6.14 2.89
C PHE A 649 -28.52 6.58 1.46
N ARG A 650 -27.81 5.98 0.50
CA ARG A 650 -28.04 6.21 -0.93
C ARG A 650 -28.43 4.91 -1.60
N THR A 651 -29.54 4.91 -2.29
CA THR A 651 -30.10 3.69 -2.87
C THR A 651 -30.92 3.98 -4.12
N TRP A 652 -31.07 2.98 -4.96
CA TRP A 652 -32.06 2.95 -6.02
C TRP A 652 -33.23 2.00 -5.69
N GLN A 653 -33.22 1.34 -4.52
CA GLN A 653 -34.39 0.59 -4.06
C GLN A 653 -35.59 1.51 -3.86
N LYS A 654 -36.79 0.91 -3.90
CA LYS A 654 -38.00 1.54 -3.41
C LYS A 654 -37.79 2.01 -1.96
N ILE A 655 -38.12 3.26 -1.70
CA ILE A 655 -38.07 3.84 -0.35
C ILE A 655 -39.44 3.58 0.31
N ASP A 656 -39.48 2.60 1.21
CA ASP A 656 -40.64 2.24 2.02
C ASP A 656 -40.20 1.89 3.46
N ASP A 657 -41.13 1.39 4.28
CA ASP A 657 -40.87 0.97 5.66
C ASP A 657 -39.80 -0.12 5.83
N ARG A 658 -39.47 -0.88 4.78
CA ARG A 658 -38.46 -1.93 4.83
C ARG A 658 -37.09 -1.46 4.34
N LEU A 659 -36.94 -0.22 3.90
CA LEU A 659 -35.68 0.28 3.35
C LEU A 659 -34.50 0.05 4.33
N ILE A 660 -34.67 0.43 5.60
CA ILE A 660 -33.62 0.31 6.60
C ILE A 660 -33.28 -1.16 6.86
N GLU A 661 -34.29 -2.03 6.99
CA GLU A 661 -34.10 -3.48 7.14
C GLU A 661 -33.39 -4.07 5.92
N ASN A 662 -33.78 -3.70 4.70
CA ASN A 662 -33.15 -4.18 3.47
C ASN A 662 -31.67 -3.78 3.38
N LEU A 663 -31.34 -2.54 3.77
CA LEU A 663 -29.97 -2.02 3.70
C LEU A 663 -29.07 -2.55 4.82
N THR A 664 -29.63 -2.84 6.00
CA THR A 664 -28.86 -3.06 7.24
C THR A 664 -29.12 -4.39 7.94
N GLY A 665 -30.12 -5.15 7.49
CA GLY A 665 -30.56 -6.42 8.06
C GLY A 665 -31.47 -6.31 9.28
N PHE A 666 -31.79 -5.08 9.75
CA PHE A 666 -32.63 -4.87 10.94
C PHE A 666 -33.57 -3.67 10.79
N ASP A 667 -34.83 -3.85 11.14
CA ASP A 667 -35.85 -2.80 11.22
C ASP A 667 -35.59 -1.79 12.35
N ASN A 668 -34.98 -2.25 13.43
CA ASN A 668 -34.65 -1.47 14.62
C ASN A 668 -33.18 -0.98 14.65
N PHE A 669 -32.57 -0.81 13.48
CA PHE A 669 -31.19 -0.35 13.26
C PHE A 669 -30.74 0.78 14.20
N PHE A 670 -31.53 1.84 14.36
CA PHE A 670 -31.14 3.01 15.17
C PHE A 670 -30.93 2.63 16.63
N SER A 671 -31.85 1.87 17.23
CA SER A 671 -31.75 1.44 18.64
C SER A 671 -30.62 0.44 18.90
N ARG A 672 -30.22 -0.31 17.86
CA ARG A 672 -29.11 -1.29 17.95
C ARG A 672 -27.73 -0.65 17.82
N ASN A 673 -27.64 0.54 17.24
CA ASN A 673 -26.37 1.13 16.80
C ASN A 673 -26.11 2.53 17.38
N ILE A 674 -27.09 3.16 18.02
CA ILE A 674 -26.98 4.51 18.58
C ILE A 674 -27.33 4.46 20.06
N PRO A 675 -26.46 4.98 20.96
CA PRO A 675 -26.80 5.10 22.37
C PRO A 675 -28.11 5.86 22.60
N GLU A 676 -28.94 5.39 23.54
CA GLU A 676 -30.28 5.93 23.79
C GLU A 676 -30.24 7.44 24.13
N ASN A 677 -29.25 7.87 24.90
CA ASN A 677 -29.05 9.28 25.25
C ASN A 677 -28.62 10.17 24.06
N CYS A 678 -28.20 9.58 22.94
CA CYS A 678 -27.75 10.28 21.74
C CYS A 678 -28.75 10.25 20.59
N ILE A 679 -29.77 9.37 20.63
CA ILE A 679 -30.69 9.13 19.50
C ILE A 679 -31.42 10.38 19.01
N GLN A 680 -31.70 11.33 19.91
CA GLN A 680 -32.37 12.60 19.59
C GLN A 680 -31.47 13.61 18.87
N ASN A 681 -30.16 13.36 18.80
CA ASN A 681 -29.22 14.18 18.01
C ASN A 681 -29.07 13.66 16.58
N THR A 682 -29.54 12.44 16.30
CA THR A 682 -29.35 11.76 15.01
C THR A 682 -30.12 12.44 13.89
N GLY A 683 -29.39 12.98 12.91
CA GLY A 683 -29.91 13.32 11.59
C GLY A 683 -29.62 12.20 10.60
N VAL A 684 -30.62 11.82 9.80
CA VAL A 684 -30.49 10.83 8.71
C VAL A 684 -30.76 11.50 7.37
N TYR A 685 -29.87 11.28 6.41
CA TYR A 685 -30.05 11.70 5.03
C TYR A 685 -30.29 10.47 4.15
N ILE A 686 -31.32 10.49 3.32
CA ILE A 686 -31.64 9.42 2.38
C ILE A 686 -31.71 10.02 0.98
N LEU A 687 -30.88 9.51 0.07
CA LEU A 687 -30.90 9.86 -1.34
C LEU A 687 -31.38 8.67 -2.17
N GLY A 688 -32.55 8.82 -2.78
CA GLY A 688 -33.20 7.80 -3.59
C GLY A 688 -33.30 8.16 -5.06
N MET A 689 -33.13 7.17 -5.92
CA MET A 689 -33.71 7.17 -7.26
C MET A 689 -34.93 6.28 -7.23
N ASN A 690 -36.10 6.86 -7.40
CA ASN A 690 -37.33 6.10 -7.32
C ASN A 690 -37.62 5.44 -8.68
N ILE A 691 -36.87 4.37 -8.97
CA ILE A 691 -36.91 3.65 -10.26
C ILE A 691 -38.26 2.91 -10.46
N GLN A 692 -39.08 2.77 -9.42
CA GLN A 692 -40.40 2.08 -9.50
C GLN A 692 -41.63 3.00 -9.35
N GLY A 693 -41.49 4.32 -9.53
CA GLY A 693 -42.65 5.20 -9.77
C GLY A 693 -43.54 5.53 -8.56
N SER A 694 -43.04 5.49 -7.33
CA SER A 694 -43.86 5.93 -6.17
C SER A 694 -44.04 7.46 -6.17
N GLU A 695 -45.25 7.96 -6.31
CA GLU A 695 -45.48 9.40 -6.26
C GLU A 695 -45.09 9.97 -4.88
N ILE A 696 -44.39 11.10 -4.83
CA ILE A 696 -43.80 11.68 -3.60
C ILE A 696 -44.78 11.85 -2.44
N TYR A 697 -46.05 12.09 -2.73
CA TYR A 697 -47.08 12.24 -1.71
C TYR A 697 -47.48 10.90 -1.08
N LYS A 698 -47.24 9.77 -1.74
CA LYS A 698 -47.44 8.41 -1.20
C LYS A 698 -46.34 8.02 -0.21
N LEU A 699 -45.10 8.52 -0.37
CA LEU A 699 -43.99 8.21 0.55
C LEU A 699 -44.26 8.61 2.01
N LYS A 700 -44.96 9.73 2.26
CA LYS A 700 -45.35 10.12 3.62
C LYS A 700 -46.29 9.10 4.29
N ASN A 701 -47.01 8.31 3.49
CA ASN A 701 -47.93 7.28 3.95
C ASN A 701 -47.28 5.89 3.95
N GLU A 702 -46.30 5.65 3.07
CA GLU A 702 -45.53 4.39 2.96
C GLU A 702 -44.37 4.29 3.95
N ILE A 703 -44.02 5.40 4.63
CA ILE A 703 -43.01 5.44 5.67
C ILE A 703 -43.67 5.79 7.01
N SER A 704 -43.77 4.78 7.87
CA SER A 704 -44.19 4.86 9.26
C SER A 704 -43.33 5.87 10.03
N LYS A 705 -44.00 6.91 10.54
CA LYS A 705 -43.38 7.90 11.44
C LYS A 705 -42.83 7.27 12.73
N ASN A 706 -43.31 6.08 13.11
CA ASN A 706 -42.93 5.45 14.37
C ASN A 706 -41.46 5.02 14.41
N MET A 707 -40.88 4.57 13.29
CA MET A 707 -39.47 4.18 13.21
C MET A 707 -38.55 5.38 13.45
N TYR A 708 -38.96 6.58 12.99
CA TYR A 708 -38.13 7.78 12.99
C TYR A 708 -38.47 8.79 14.09
N LYS A 709 -39.51 8.53 14.91
CA LYS A 709 -40.06 9.50 15.90
C LYS A 709 -39.05 9.98 16.95
N HIS A 710 -38.02 9.19 17.21
CA HIS A 710 -36.99 9.47 18.20
C HIS A 710 -35.78 10.22 17.64
N LEU A 711 -35.68 10.35 16.31
CA LEU A 711 -34.58 11.03 15.63
C LEU A 711 -34.80 12.55 15.61
N ARG A 712 -33.71 13.29 15.43
CA ARG A 712 -33.73 14.75 15.26
C ARG A 712 -34.44 15.14 13.97
N GLU A 713 -33.99 14.52 12.88
CA GLU A 713 -34.38 14.87 11.53
C GLU A 713 -34.16 13.68 10.58
N VAL A 714 -35.10 13.49 9.65
CA VAL A 714 -34.93 12.58 8.53
C VAL A 714 -35.28 13.32 7.25
N LYS A 715 -34.27 13.53 6.41
CA LYS A 715 -34.42 14.19 5.12
C LYS A 715 -34.30 13.16 4.01
N VAL A 716 -35.34 13.09 3.19
CA VAL A 716 -35.38 12.21 2.03
C VAL A 716 -35.39 13.07 0.77
N TYR A 717 -34.42 12.82 -0.10
CA TYR A 717 -34.35 13.38 -1.43
C TYR A 717 -34.63 12.29 -2.45
N ILE A 718 -35.63 12.51 -3.31
CA ILE A 718 -35.95 11.61 -4.41
C ILE A 718 -35.72 12.34 -5.71
N TRP A 719 -34.92 11.73 -6.57
CA TRP A 719 -34.68 12.29 -7.88
C TRP A 719 -35.97 12.23 -8.74
N HIS A 720 -36.30 13.36 -9.38
CA HIS A 720 -37.52 13.80 -10.07
C HIS A 720 -38.50 14.76 -9.40
N ASN A 721 -38.48 15.00 -8.08
CA ASN A 721 -39.31 16.07 -7.49
C ASN A 721 -38.96 16.26 -6.00
N LYS A 722 -38.96 17.52 -5.54
CA LYS A 722 -39.10 18.03 -4.15
C LYS A 722 -38.53 17.21 -2.98
N ASN A 723 -37.71 17.88 -2.15
CA ASN A 723 -37.34 17.41 -0.80
C ASN A 723 -38.56 17.01 0.04
N VAL A 724 -38.50 15.85 0.72
CA VAL A 724 -39.47 15.45 1.73
C VAL A 724 -38.76 15.34 3.07
N ILE A 725 -39.19 16.15 4.03
CA ILE A 725 -38.79 16.00 5.43
C ILE A 725 -39.85 15.13 6.11
N ILE A 726 -39.44 13.94 6.54
CA ILE A 726 -40.35 12.94 7.16
C ILE A 726 -40.58 13.27 8.63
N ASN A 727 -39.53 13.70 9.32
CA ASN A 727 -39.56 14.14 10.70
C ASN A 727 -38.62 15.35 10.84
N GLN A 728 -39.13 16.41 11.44
CA GLN A 728 -38.37 17.58 11.84
C GLN A 728 -38.87 18.02 13.22
N LYS A 729 -38.07 17.78 14.26
CA LYS A 729 -38.31 18.47 15.53
C LYS A 729 -37.63 19.82 15.44
N VAL A 730 -38.38 20.85 15.06
CA VAL A 730 -37.96 22.24 15.27
C VAL A 730 -37.73 22.39 16.77
N ARG A 731 -36.48 22.60 17.19
CA ARG A 731 -36.21 23.03 18.57
C ARG A 731 -36.62 24.50 18.68
N GLN A 732 -37.52 24.77 19.63
CA GLN A 732 -37.65 26.07 20.28
C GLN A 732 -36.33 26.45 20.96
#